data_AF-A0A067KC35-F1
#
_entry.id   AF-A0A067KC35-F1
#
_cell.length_a   1.000
_cell.length_b   1.000
_cell.length_c   1.000
_cell.angle_alpha   90.00
_cell.angle_beta   90.00
_cell.angle_gamma   90.00
#
_symmetry.space_group_name_H-M   'P 1'
#
loop_
_entity.id
_entity.type
_entity.pdbx_description
1 polymer ?
#
loop_
_entity_poly.entity_id
_entity_poly.type
_entity_poly.pdbx_seq_one_letter_code
_entity_poly.pdbx_strand_id
1 'polypeptide(L)'
;MLIDGGGDAIVATSLLEASNLIVLKESSVIHSNANLGVHGQGFLNLSGPGNMIESQRLILSLFFSIRVGPGSVLRGPLENASDDDMKPRLYCDLQECPMELIHPPEDCNVNSSLPFTLQICRVEDIIVEGMITGSVVHFHWVRNVVVRSSGAISASGLGCTGGLGRGKVSDNGLAGGAGHGGRGGDGYYNGTIVEGGDPYGDAGLPCELGSGSGNGTLSGSTAGGGIIVMGSVEHALSSLSVYGSLRADGESFGEEVKKKDDKMISNAGPGGGSGGTILLFIHTMALSNSSTISTVGGHGSPDGGGGGGGGRVHFHWSDIPVGDEYMPIATANGSIQTWGGFGRGRGRAGGNGTVTGKTCPKGLYGIFCEECPVGTFKNALGSDRALCSDCPLHELPSRGIYIAVRGGVTERPCPYKCISDRYHMPNCYTALEELVYTFGGPWLFSFILLGLLILLALVLSVARMKYAAWDELPALVPPQHSSRIDHSFPFLESLNEVLETNRIEESQGHVHRMYFMGPNTFGEPWHLPRCPPEQVTDIVYEDAFNRFVDEVNGLAAYQWWEGSIYRILSVLAYPLASSWLQQRRKKKLQQLRDFVRSEYDHACLRSCRSRALYEGLKVAATSDLMLAYVDFFLGGDEKRVDLPPHLHQRFPISLVFGGDGSYMAPLSLHSDNILTSLMSQSVPPTIWYRLVAGLNAQLRLVRLGHLKITFGHVISWLETHANPALSAYGIHIDLAWFQPTSSGYCQFGLVVCATGNEDASQSIESQDGSFVPVTQSCLLEVHRGNQLSEQMMTHKRIFGGLLHSKNLRKLKLRRTICYPFSFILYNTKPIGHQDLVGLFISILLLADISLVLLTLLQMYSISLLNFLLVLFVLPLGLLFPFPAGISALFSQGPRRSAGLARVYALWNITSLINVVVAFICGFVHYMIHSSKKHSNFQSWNFSVDESEWWMLPSGLVLCKIIQARLIDYHVANQEIQDQSVYSNDPEVFWQS
;
A
#
# COMPACT_ATOMS: atom_id res chain seq x y z
N MET A 1 -12.34 -80.97 -10.42
CA MET A 1 -13.67 -81.52 -10.08
C MET A 1 -14.55 -81.30 -11.29
N LEU A 2 -15.04 -82.39 -11.91
CA LEU A 2 -16.05 -82.34 -12.96
C LEU A 2 -17.41 -82.63 -12.30
N ILE A 3 -18.40 -81.79 -12.57
CA ILE A 3 -19.79 -81.98 -12.15
C ILE A 3 -20.61 -82.14 -13.42
N ASP A 4 -21.15 -83.35 -13.62
CA ASP A 4 -21.99 -83.66 -14.77
C ASP A 4 -23.46 -83.64 -14.34
N GLY A 5 -24.21 -82.64 -14.82
CA GLY A 5 -25.66 -82.50 -14.62
C GLY A 5 -26.50 -83.40 -15.51
N GLY A 6 -25.89 -84.21 -16.39
CA GLY A 6 -26.55 -85.35 -17.03
C GLY A 6 -27.56 -85.02 -18.13
N GLY A 7 -27.47 -83.86 -18.77
CA GLY A 7 -28.23 -83.51 -19.99
C GLY A 7 -29.76 -83.33 -19.84
N ASP A 8 -30.36 -83.84 -18.78
CA ASP A 8 -31.79 -83.74 -18.49
C ASP A 8 -32.17 -82.36 -17.96
N ALA A 9 -33.16 -81.72 -18.58
CA ALA A 9 -33.67 -80.40 -18.19
C ALA A 9 -34.27 -80.34 -16.76
N ILE A 10 -34.36 -81.49 -16.07
CA ILE A 10 -34.92 -81.65 -14.72
C ILE A 10 -33.83 -81.46 -13.64
N VAL A 11 -32.57 -81.77 -13.92
CA VAL A 11 -31.43 -81.59 -12.98
C VAL A 11 -30.61 -80.35 -13.38
N ALA A 12 -31.31 -79.23 -13.53
CA ALA A 12 -30.75 -78.01 -14.12
C ALA A 12 -29.72 -77.27 -13.24
N THR A 13 -29.62 -77.58 -11.94
CA THR A 13 -28.81 -76.84 -10.96
C THR A 13 -28.03 -77.79 -10.05
N SER A 14 -26.69 -77.65 -10.07
CA SER A 14 -25.77 -78.26 -9.11
C SER A 14 -25.41 -77.26 -8.01
N LEU A 15 -25.25 -77.75 -6.78
CA LEU A 15 -25.03 -76.92 -5.60
C LEU A 15 -23.82 -77.44 -4.81
N LEU A 16 -22.85 -76.57 -4.58
CA LEU A 16 -21.61 -76.85 -3.87
C LEU A 16 -21.54 -76.02 -2.58
N GLU A 17 -21.84 -76.64 -1.45
CA GLU A 17 -21.73 -76.02 -0.13
C GLU A 17 -20.34 -76.25 0.49
N ALA A 18 -19.72 -75.18 0.98
CA ALA A 18 -18.46 -75.20 1.70
C ALA A 18 -18.59 -74.51 3.06
N SER A 19 -18.44 -75.26 4.14
CA SER A 19 -18.69 -74.78 5.50
C SER A 19 -17.67 -73.77 6.07
N ASN A 20 -16.57 -73.47 5.35
CA ASN A 20 -15.52 -72.57 5.86
C ASN A 20 -14.67 -71.92 4.76
N LEU A 21 -13.89 -72.72 4.03
CA LEU A 21 -12.82 -72.20 3.16
C LEU A 21 -12.71 -73.03 1.87
N ILE A 22 -12.82 -72.38 0.72
CA ILE A 22 -12.46 -72.98 -0.58
C ILE A 22 -11.13 -72.35 -1.02
N VAL A 23 -10.07 -73.15 -1.11
CA VAL A 23 -8.80 -72.73 -1.74
C VAL A 23 -8.51 -73.60 -2.95
N LEU A 24 -8.43 -72.99 -4.13
CA LEU A 24 -7.89 -73.64 -5.33
C LEU A 24 -6.39 -73.33 -5.44
N LYS A 25 -5.61 -74.37 -5.72
CA LYS A 25 -4.15 -74.34 -5.88
C LYS A 25 -3.74 -75.19 -7.09
N GLU A 26 -2.56 -74.94 -7.63
CA GLU A 26 -1.88 -75.85 -8.58
C GLU A 26 -2.75 -76.18 -9.83
N SER A 27 -3.36 -75.16 -10.43
CA SER A 27 -4.21 -75.28 -11.63
C SER A 27 -5.47 -76.14 -11.43
N SER A 28 -6.09 -76.06 -10.25
CA SER A 28 -7.32 -76.78 -9.93
C SER A 28 -8.53 -76.18 -10.65
N VAL A 29 -9.26 -77.02 -11.39
CA VAL A 29 -10.49 -76.63 -12.12
C VAL A 29 -11.73 -77.24 -11.47
N ILE A 30 -12.76 -76.43 -11.21
CA ILE A 30 -14.14 -76.85 -10.98
C ILE A 30 -14.92 -76.54 -12.26
N HIS A 31 -15.45 -77.57 -12.91
CA HIS A 31 -16.18 -77.47 -14.17
C HIS A 31 -17.55 -78.12 -14.00
N SER A 32 -18.62 -77.42 -14.38
CA SER A 32 -20.00 -77.92 -14.38
C SER A 32 -20.65 -77.66 -15.74
N ASN A 33 -21.17 -78.69 -16.42
CA ASN A 33 -21.90 -78.52 -17.68
C ASN A 33 -23.31 -77.92 -17.48
N ALA A 34 -23.89 -78.06 -16.28
CA ALA A 34 -25.12 -77.40 -15.85
C ALA A 34 -24.85 -76.12 -15.03
N ASN A 35 -25.90 -75.47 -14.54
CA ASN A 35 -25.78 -74.30 -13.65
C ASN A 35 -25.14 -74.71 -12.31
N LEU A 36 -24.26 -73.87 -11.75
CA LEU A 36 -23.54 -74.14 -10.50
C LEU A 36 -23.74 -73.00 -9.49
N GLY A 37 -24.38 -73.33 -8.36
CA GLY A 37 -24.33 -72.53 -7.14
C GLY A 37 -23.15 -72.96 -6.28
N VAL A 38 -22.33 -72.02 -5.83
CA VAL A 38 -21.30 -72.25 -4.80
C VAL A 38 -21.63 -71.36 -3.60
N HIS A 39 -21.98 -71.99 -2.49
CA HIS A 39 -22.30 -71.32 -1.24
C HIS A 39 -21.20 -71.61 -0.22
N GLY A 40 -20.72 -70.63 0.52
CA GLY A 40 -19.78 -70.95 1.60
C GLY A 40 -19.56 -69.87 2.64
N GLN A 41 -19.41 -70.32 3.89
CA GLN A 41 -19.31 -69.44 5.06
C GLN A 41 -17.84 -69.12 5.39
N GLY A 42 -17.24 -68.21 4.61
CA GLY A 42 -15.87 -67.74 4.86
C GLY A 42 -15.19 -67.22 3.60
N PHE A 43 -14.05 -67.79 3.21
CA PHE A 43 -13.26 -67.27 2.09
C PHE A 43 -13.28 -68.19 0.87
N LEU A 44 -13.34 -67.60 -0.32
CA LEU A 44 -13.07 -68.25 -1.60
C LEU A 44 -11.77 -67.67 -2.17
N ASN A 45 -10.72 -68.48 -2.29
CA ASN A 45 -9.39 -68.03 -2.71
C ASN A 45 -8.85 -68.89 -3.85
N LEU A 46 -8.78 -68.33 -5.05
CA LEU A 46 -8.14 -68.97 -6.20
C LEU A 46 -6.69 -68.51 -6.24
N SER A 47 -5.76 -69.38 -5.84
CA SER A 47 -4.34 -69.06 -5.67
C SER A 47 -3.46 -69.82 -6.66
N GLY A 48 -3.18 -69.21 -7.82
CA GLY A 48 -2.29 -69.74 -8.86
C GLY A 48 -2.84 -69.60 -10.29
N PRO A 49 -1.96 -69.56 -11.31
CA PRO A 49 -2.37 -69.55 -12.70
C PRO A 49 -3.06 -70.87 -13.07
N GLY A 50 -4.12 -70.80 -13.89
CA GLY A 50 -4.85 -71.99 -14.35
C GLY A 50 -5.90 -72.53 -13.38
N ASN A 51 -6.07 -71.95 -12.18
CA ASN A 51 -7.23 -72.27 -11.34
C ASN A 51 -8.49 -71.71 -11.99
N MET A 52 -9.55 -72.51 -12.09
CA MET A 52 -10.78 -72.10 -12.77
C MET A 52 -12.03 -72.59 -12.04
N ILE A 53 -13.06 -71.74 -11.98
CA ILE A 53 -14.43 -72.18 -11.72
C ILE A 53 -15.25 -71.75 -12.93
N GLU A 54 -15.72 -72.72 -13.70
CA GLU A 54 -16.55 -72.48 -14.88
C GLU A 54 -17.82 -73.32 -14.85
N SER A 55 -18.92 -72.70 -15.26
CA SER A 55 -20.22 -73.36 -15.39
C SER A 55 -21.12 -72.59 -16.34
N GLN A 56 -22.27 -73.17 -16.68
CA GLN A 56 -23.17 -72.55 -17.64
C GLN A 56 -23.86 -71.28 -17.09
N ARG A 57 -24.15 -71.28 -15.78
CA ARG A 57 -24.37 -70.09 -14.96
C ARG A 57 -23.70 -70.30 -13.61
N LEU A 58 -22.92 -69.32 -13.17
CA LEU A 58 -22.14 -69.40 -11.93
C LEU A 58 -22.73 -68.44 -10.89
N ILE A 59 -23.18 -68.96 -9.75
CA ILE A 59 -23.65 -68.13 -8.63
C ILE A 59 -22.76 -68.39 -7.42
N LEU A 60 -22.13 -67.35 -6.89
CA LEU A 60 -21.29 -67.39 -5.70
C LEU A 60 -21.98 -66.60 -4.58
N SER A 61 -22.27 -67.19 -3.43
CA SER A 61 -22.86 -66.42 -2.33
C SER A 61 -22.48 -66.86 -0.91
N LEU A 62 -22.76 -65.97 0.05
CA LEU A 62 -22.52 -66.10 1.50
C LEU A 62 -21.05 -66.05 1.94
N PHE A 63 -20.11 -65.84 1.01
CA PHE A 63 -18.69 -65.68 1.32
C PHE A 63 -18.42 -64.33 1.98
N PHE A 64 -17.61 -64.32 3.05
CA PHE A 64 -17.09 -63.08 3.63
C PHE A 64 -16.17 -62.33 2.64
N SER A 65 -15.27 -63.05 1.95
CA SER A 65 -14.43 -62.45 0.93
C SER A 65 -14.05 -63.42 -0.19
N ILE A 66 -14.01 -62.90 -1.41
CA ILE A 66 -13.64 -63.64 -2.63
C ILE A 66 -12.35 -63.04 -3.21
N ARG A 67 -11.33 -63.87 -3.39
CA ARG A 67 -10.06 -63.50 -4.04
C ARG A 67 -9.84 -64.35 -5.30
N VAL A 68 -9.78 -63.68 -6.44
CA VAL A 68 -9.38 -64.28 -7.72
C VAL A 68 -7.93 -63.89 -7.98
N GLY A 69 -6.98 -64.79 -7.68
CA GLY A 69 -5.54 -64.54 -7.87
C GLY A 69 -5.11 -64.42 -9.34
N PRO A 70 -3.87 -63.97 -9.61
CA PRO A 70 -3.38 -63.75 -10.96
C PRO A 70 -3.38 -65.04 -11.78
N GLY A 71 -3.96 -64.97 -12.99
CA GLY A 71 -4.13 -66.12 -13.88
C GLY A 71 -5.20 -67.13 -13.44
N SER A 72 -5.95 -66.88 -12.36
CA SER A 72 -7.17 -67.61 -12.04
C SER A 72 -8.39 -67.03 -12.76
N VAL A 73 -9.41 -67.86 -13.05
CA VAL A 73 -10.59 -67.47 -13.84
C VAL A 73 -11.90 -67.88 -13.15
N LEU A 74 -12.86 -66.95 -13.05
CA LEU A 74 -14.27 -67.25 -12.80
C LEU A 74 -15.05 -67.03 -14.11
N ARG A 75 -15.87 -68.00 -14.52
CA ARG A 75 -16.51 -67.98 -15.84
C ARG A 75 -17.95 -68.50 -15.82
N GLY A 76 -18.85 -67.78 -16.49
CA GLY A 76 -20.14 -68.30 -16.96
C GLY A 76 -20.74 -67.38 -18.01
N PRO A 77 -21.05 -67.84 -19.24
CA PRO A 77 -21.22 -69.25 -19.64
C PRO A 77 -19.92 -69.97 -20.07
N LEU A 78 -20.05 -71.26 -20.44
CA LEU A 78 -18.97 -72.12 -20.93
C LEU A 78 -18.53 -71.77 -22.36
N GLU A 79 -17.22 -71.86 -22.64
CA GLU A 79 -16.60 -71.51 -23.94
C GLU A 79 -16.96 -72.48 -25.09
N ASN A 80 -17.32 -73.73 -24.78
CA ASN A 80 -17.57 -74.78 -25.79
C ASN A 80 -18.85 -75.61 -25.50
N ALA A 81 -19.98 -74.95 -25.18
CA ALA A 81 -21.26 -75.65 -25.02
C ALA A 81 -21.77 -76.20 -26.37
N SER A 82 -21.86 -77.53 -26.50
CA SER A 82 -22.24 -78.22 -27.74
C SER A 82 -23.72 -78.21 -28.09
N ASP A 83 -24.59 -77.93 -27.11
CA ASP A 83 -26.05 -78.00 -27.25
C ASP A 83 -26.72 -76.64 -26.97
N ASP A 84 -27.70 -76.28 -27.80
CA ASP A 84 -28.43 -75.01 -27.68
C ASP A 84 -29.41 -74.99 -26.49
N ASP A 85 -29.91 -76.14 -26.03
CA ASP A 85 -30.94 -76.21 -24.98
C ASP A 85 -30.46 -75.77 -23.58
N MET A 86 -29.15 -75.77 -23.31
CA MET A 86 -28.58 -75.25 -22.05
C MET A 86 -27.96 -73.85 -22.19
N LYS A 87 -27.97 -73.21 -23.36
CA LYS A 87 -27.47 -71.83 -23.50
C LYS A 87 -28.34 -70.85 -22.68
N PRO A 88 -27.76 -69.85 -21.99
CA PRO A 88 -28.56 -68.90 -21.23
C PRO A 88 -29.33 -68.09 -22.26
N ARG A 89 -30.67 -68.11 -22.20
CA ARG A 89 -31.49 -67.28 -23.08
C ARG A 89 -31.27 -65.81 -22.74
N LEU A 90 -30.36 -65.18 -23.49
CA LEU A 90 -30.09 -63.76 -23.44
C LEU A 90 -31.30 -62.99 -24.00
N TYR A 91 -31.71 -61.92 -23.33
CA TYR A 91 -32.91 -61.14 -23.67
C TYR A 91 -32.66 -60.17 -24.85
N CYS A 92 -32.15 -60.70 -25.96
CA CYS A 92 -31.62 -59.92 -27.09
C CYS A 92 -32.67 -59.18 -27.92
N ASP A 93 -33.92 -59.66 -27.90
CA ASP A 93 -35.03 -59.11 -28.69
C ASP A 93 -36.04 -58.33 -27.81
N LEU A 94 -35.80 -58.21 -26.50
CA LEU A 94 -36.65 -57.42 -25.60
C LEU A 94 -36.11 -56.00 -25.46
N GLN A 95 -36.99 -55.03 -25.69
CA GLN A 95 -36.71 -53.60 -25.44
C GLN A 95 -36.95 -53.20 -23.98
N GLU A 96 -37.58 -54.05 -23.18
CA GLU A 96 -37.84 -53.81 -21.76
C GLU A 96 -36.77 -54.46 -20.87
N CYS A 97 -36.37 -53.72 -19.85
CA CYS A 97 -35.35 -54.12 -18.88
C CYS A 97 -35.82 -55.30 -18.00
N PRO A 98 -35.01 -56.36 -17.82
CA PRO A 98 -35.23 -57.32 -16.74
C PRO A 98 -35.20 -56.60 -15.38
N MET A 99 -36.33 -56.57 -14.67
CA MET A 99 -36.47 -55.86 -13.39
C MET A 99 -35.47 -56.37 -12.34
N GLU A 100 -35.05 -57.63 -12.43
CA GLU A 100 -34.08 -58.28 -11.54
C GLU A 100 -32.67 -57.66 -11.63
N LEU A 101 -32.34 -56.91 -12.70
CA LEU A 101 -31.08 -56.16 -12.80
C LEU A 101 -31.08 -54.89 -11.96
N ILE A 102 -32.26 -54.36 -11.61
CA ILE A 102 -32.45 -53.11 -10.86
C ILE A 102 -32.90 -53.41 -9.42
N HIS A 103 -33.84 -54.35 -9.29
CA HIS A 103 -34.43 -54.88 -8.06
C HIS A 103 -34.23 -56.41 -7.99
N PRO A 104 -33.00 -56.87 -7.72
CA PRO A 104 -32.71 -58.30 -7.58
C PRO A 104 -33.35 -58.92 -6.33
N PRO A 105 -33.64 -60.24 -6.34
CA PRO A 105 -34.22 -60.93 -5.19
C PRO A 105 -33.20 -61.07 -4.04
N GLU A 106 -33.62 -60.70 -2.82
CA GLU A 106 -32.77 -60.73 -1.61
C GLU A 106 -32.15 -62.12 -1.33
N ASP A 107 -32.86 -63.21 -1.67
CA ASP A 107 -32.50 -64.58 -1.30
C ASP A 107 -31.34 -65.19 -2.11
N CYS A 108 -30.97 -64.60 -3.25
CA CYS A 108 -29.82 -65.04 -4.07
C CYS A 108 -29.77 -66.55 -4.41
N ASN A 109 -30.94 -67.13 -4.63
CA ASN A 109 -31.12 -68.54 -4.98
C ASN A 109 -30.79 -68.81 -6.46
N VAL A 110 -30.34 -70.04 -6.75
CA VAL A 110 -30.00 -70.51 -8.10
C VAL A 110 -31.28 -70.83 -8.89
N ASN A 111 -31.90 -69.81 -9.47
CA ASN A 111 -33.08 -69.97 -10.32
C ASN A 111 -32.73 -69.79 -11.81
N SER A 112 -33.15 -70.74 -12.65
CA SER A 112 -32.96 -70.73 -14.11
C SER A 112 -33.73 -69.62 -14.83
N SER A 113 -34.72 -68.98 -14.19
CA SER A 113 -35.45 -67.84 -14.75
C SER A 113 -34.71 -66.50 -14.63
N LEU A 114 -33.63 -66.40 -13.85
CA LEU A 114 -32.88 -65.14 -13.67
C LEU A 114 -32.04 -64.79 -14.91
N PRO A 115 -31.71 -63.51 -15.13
CA PRO A 115 -30.90 -63.08 -16.29
C PRO A 115 -29.39 -63.32 -16.14
N PHE A 116 -28.90 -63.60 -14.93
CA PHE A 116 -27.46 -63.63 -14.63
C PHE A 116 -26.77 -64.88 -15.18
N THR A 117 -25.61 -64.69 -15.82
CA THR A 117 -24.69 -65.79 -16.15
C THR A 117 -23.57 -65.92 -15.12
N LEU A 118 -23.21 -64.82 -14.45
CA LEU A 118 -22.35 -64.83 -13.27
C LEU A 118 -22.93 -63.88 -12.23
N GLN A 119 -23.35 -64.40 -11.07
CA GLN A 119 -23.82 -63.58 -9.94
C GLN A 119 -22.92 -63.79 -8.72
N ILE A 120 -22.50 -62.71 -8.08
CA ILE A 120 -21.86 -62.74 -6.77
C ILE A 120 -22.77 -62.01 -5.78
N CYS A 121 -23.13 -62.65 -4.68
CA CYS A 121 -24.11 -62.12 -3.73
C CYS A 121 -23.73 -62.28 -2.25
N ARG A 122 -24.04 -61.26 -1.43
CA ARG A 122 -23.79 -61.25 0.04
C ARG A 122 -22.31 -61.49 0.35
N VAL A 123 -21.46 -60.54 -0.06
CA VAL A 123 -20.00 -60.59 0.12
C VAL A 123 -19.47 -59.24 0.62
N GLU A 124 -18.62 -59.22 1.65
CA GLU A 124 -18.06 -57.95 2.13
C GLU A 124 -16.99 -57.43 1.15
N ASP A 125 -15.93 -58.22 0.89
CA ASP A 125 -14.77 -57.78 0.09
C ASP A 125 -14.46 -58.71 -1.10
N ILE A 126 -14.41 -58.15 -2.32
CA ILE A 126 -13.98 -58.87 -3.54
C ILE A 126 -12.67 -58.28 -4.07
N ILE A 127 -11.67 -59.14 -4.26
CA ILE A 127 -10.34 -58.78 -4.78
C ILE A 127 -10.07 -59.55 -6.07
N VAL A 128 -9.91 -58.83 -7.19
CA VAL A 128 -9.68 -59.40 -8.52
C VAL A 128 -8.27 -59.06 -9.00
N GLU A 129 -7.40 -60.07 -9.05
CA GLU A 129 -6.05 -60.06 -9.65
C GLU A 129 -5.99 -60.92 -10.92
N GLY A 130 -6.92 -61.87 -11.08
CA GLY A 130 -7.16 -62.67 -12.28
C GLY A 130 -8.35 -62.17 -13.11
N MET A 131 -9.14 -63.09 -13.66
CA MET A 131 -10.21 -62.76 -14.61
C MET A 131 -11.60 -63.22 -14.14
N ILE A 132 -12.60 -62.36 -14.26
CA ILE A 132 -14.02 -62.71 -14.12
C ILE A 132 -14.69 -62.50 -15.48
N THR A 133 -15.37 -63.51 -16.01
CA THR A 133 -15.97 -63.51 -17.35
C THR A 133 -17.43 -63.94 -17.35
N GLY A 134 -18.30 -63.19 -18.04
CA GLY A 134 -19.67 -63.60 -18.30
C GLY A 134 -20.51 -62.62 -19.12
N SER A 135 -21.61 -63.11 -19.70
CA SER A 135 -22.56 -62.30 -20.50
C SER A 135 -23.36 -61.31 -19.66
N VAL A 136 -23.80 -61.73 -18.47
CA VAL A 136 -24.52 -60.88 -17.52
C VAL A 136 -23.87 -61.10 -16.15
N VAL A 137 -22.97 -60.19 -15.79
CA VAL A 137 -22.20 -60.23 -14.54
C VAL A 137 -22.86 -59.29 -13.54
N HIS A 138 -23.32 -59.83 -12.41
CA HIS A 138 -24.01 -59.05 -11.38
C HIS A 138 -23.38 -59.22 -9.99
N PHE A 139 -23.08 -58.10 -9.34
CA PHE A 139 -22.59 -58.04 -7.95
C PHE A 139 -23.69 -57.48 -7.05
N HIS A 140 -24.43 -58.34 -6.34
CA HIS A 140 -25.52 -57.93 -5.46
C HIS A 140 -25.09 -57.94 -3.98
N TRP A 141 -25.50 -56.93 -3.21
CA TRP A 141 -25.22 -56.86 -1.77
C TRP A 141 -23.73 -57.12 -1.47
N VAL A 142 -22.88 -56.40 -2.21
CA VAL A 142 -21.42 -56.37 -2.01
C VAL A 142 -21.05 -55.03 -1.35
N ARG A 143 -20.05 -54.98 -0.48
CA ARG A 143 -19.55 -53.69 0.07
C ARG A 143 -18.39 -53.10 -0.72
N ASN A 144 -17.34 -53.87 -0.96
CA ASN A 144 -16.13 -53.38 -1.63
C ASN A 144 -15.72 -54.28 -2.81
N VAL A 145 -15.44 -53.67 -3.96
CA VAL A 145 -14.83 -54.36 -5.12
C VAL A 145 -13.51 -53.69 -5.47
N VAL A 146 -12.43 -54.48 -5.45
CA VAL A 146 -11.07 -54.02 -5.77
C VAL A 146 -10.51 -54.82 -6.95
N VAL A 147 -10.43 -54.18 -8.12
CA VAL A 147 -9.80 -54.74 -9.32
C VAL A 147 -8.34 -54.29 -9.36
N ARG A 148 -7.39 -55.17 -9.05
CA ARG A 148 -5.94 -54.89 -9.10
C ARG A 148 -5.46 -54.72 -10.54
N SER A 149 -4.23 -54.23 -10.73
CA SER A 149 -3.68 -53.88 -12.06
C SER A 149 -3.60 -55.05 -13.05
N SER A 150 -3.41 -56.28 -12.59
CA SER A 150 -3.49 -57.49 -13.43
C SER A 150 -4.92 -58.02 -13.62
N GLY A 151 -5.87 -57.51 -12.84
CA GLY A 151 -7.24 -57.99 -12.78
C GLY A 151 -8.11 -57.46 -13.91
N ALA A 152 -9.02 -58.31 -14.39
CA ALA A 152 -10.02 -57.94 -15.38
C ALA A 152 -11.40 -58.52 -15.03
N ILE A 153 -12.44 -57.69 -15.12
CA ILE A 153 -13.84 -58.16 -15.17
C ILE A 153 -14.32 -57.86 -16.59
N SER A 154 -14.70 -58.91 -17.34
CA SER A 154 -15.01 -58.81 -18.77
C SER A 154 -16.34 -59.47 -19.13
N ALA A 155 -17.20 -58.72 -19.80
CA ALA A 155 -18.37 -59.19 -20.54
C ALA A 155 -18.18 -59.00 -22.06
N SER A 156 -16.94 -58.84 -22.51
CA SER A 156 -16.63 -58.44 -23.89
C SER A 156 -16.91 -59.58 -24.89
N GLY A 157 -17.62 -59.28 -25.98
CA GLY A 157 -18.05 -60.29 -26.97
C GLY A 157 -19.04 -61.34 -26.47
N LEU A 158 -19.58 -61.18 -25.25
CA LEU A 158 -20.51 -62.15 -24.63
C LEU A 158 -21.97 -61.68 -24.63
N GLY A 159 -22.29 -60.64 -25.40
CA GLY A 159 -23.64 -60.13 -25.62
C GLY A 159 -24.39 -60.87 -26.74
N CYS A 160 -25.22 -60.15 -27.47
CA CYS A 160 -26.10 -60.73 -28.48
C CYS A 160 -25.39 -60.84 -29.84
N THR A 161 -25.57 -61.95 -30.55
CA THR A 161 -25.10 -62.13 -31.94
C THR A 161 -26.05 -61.49 -32.97
N GLY A 162 -27.32 -61.36 -32.61
CA GLY A 162 -28.31 -60.48 -33.25
C GLY A 162 -28.77 -59.39 -32.28
N GLY A 163 -30.07 -59.09 -32.26
CA GLY A 163 -30.70 -58.15 -31.31
C GLY A 163 -31.26 -56.87 -31.94
N LEU A 164 -31.75 -55.97 -31.07
CA LEU A 164 -32.49 -54.75 -31.43
C LEU A 164 -31.72 -53.82 -32.37
N GLY A 165 -30.44 -53.57 -32.10
CA GLY A 165 -29.56 -52.72 -32.90
C GLY A 165 -28.67 -53.51 -33.84
N ARG A 166 -29.09 -54.69 -34.31
CA ARG A 166 -28.29 -55.48 -35.25
C ARG A 166 -27.99 -54.69 -36.53
N GLY A 167 -26.78 -54.88 -37.05
CA GLY A 167 -26.41 -54.37 -38.38
C GLY A 167 -27.29 -55.00 -39.46
N LYS A 168 -27.60 -54.25 -40.53
CA LYS A 168 -28.22 -54.87 -41.72
C LYS A 168 -27.18 -55.76 -42.42
N VAL A 169 -27.65 -56.78 -43.13
CA VAL A 169 -26.82 -57.72 -43.90
C VAL A 169 -27.33 -57.77 -45.34
N SER A 170 -26.42 -57.73 -46.31
CA SER A 170 -26.72 -57.94 -47.73
C SER A 170 -26.45 -59.38 -48.14
N ASP A 171 -27.14 -59.87 -49.17
CA ASP A 171 -26.98 -61.21 -49.76
C ASP A 171 -25.52 -61.56 -50.13
N ASN A 172 -24.66 -60.55 -50.36
CA ASN A 172 -23.24 -60.70 -50.66
C ASN A 172 -22.35 -60.97 -49.41
N GLY A 173 -22.92 -61.04 -48.20
CA GLY A 173 -22.20 -61.18 -46.93
C GLY A 173 -21.68 -59.88 -46.32
N LEU A 174 -21.87 -58.74 -46.99
CA LEU A 174 -21.56 -57.42 -46.44
C LEU A 174 -22.54 -57.07 -45.32
N ALA A 175 -22.03 -56.66 -44.15
CA ALA A 175 -22.87 -56.17 -43.06
C ALA A 175 -22.42 -54.82 -42.51
N GLY A 176 -23.41 -54.05 -42.03
CA GLY A 176 -23.17 -52.88 -41.18
C GLY A 176 -22.72 -53.29 -39.78
N GLY A 177 -22.08 -52.39 -39.06
CA GLY A 177 -21.82 -52.58 -37.64
C GLY A 177 -23.11 -52.54 -36.83
N ALA A 178 -23.14 -53.19 -35.66
CA ALA A 178 -24.27 -53.09 -34.75
C ALA A 178 -24.31 -51.73 -34.03
N GLY A 179 -25.49 -51.24 -33.68
CA GLY A 179 -25.68 -50.10 -32.78
C GLY A 179 -26.07 -50.54 -31.37
N HIS A 180 -25.88 -49.67 -30.38
CA HIS A 180 -26.42 -49.82 -29.02
C HIS A 180 -26.44 -48.47 -28.28
N GLY A 181 -25.32 -48.05 -27.68
CA GLY A 181 -25.17 -46.70 -27.11
C GLY A 181 -24.93 -45.65 -28.21
N GLY A 182 -24.13 -46.01 -29.21
CA GLY A 182 -23.93 -45.29 -30.46
C GLY A 182 -24.49 -46.06 -31.66
N ARG A 183 -24.70 -45.37 -32.78
CA ARG A 183 -25.11 -45.99 -34.05
C ARG A 183 -23.97 -46.83 -34.64
N GLY A 184 -24.27 -47.99 -35.22
CA GLY A 184 -23.32 -48.78 -35.99
C GLY A 184 -22.85 -48.06 -37.25
N GLY A 185 -21.62 -48.33 -37.67
CA GLY A 185 -21.06 -47.82 -38.92
C GLY A 185 -21.65 -48.53 -40.13
N ASP A 186 -21.89 -47.79 -41.21
CA ASP A 186 -22.37 -48.39 -42.47
C ASP A 186 -21.25 -49.21 -43.14
N GLY A 187 -21.57 -50.43 -43.58
CA GLY A 187 -20.69 -51.25 -44.41
C GLY A 187 -20.68 -50.77 -45.86
N TYR A 188 -19.51 -50.83 -46.51
CA TYR A 188 -19.35 -50.46 -47.93
C TYR A 188 -18.45 -51.47 -48.65
N TYR A 189 -18.99 -52.13 -49.67
CA TYR A 189 -18.20 -52.96 -50.58
C TYR A 189 -18.68 -52.80 -52.03
N ASN A 190 -17.74 -52.54 -52.93
CA ASN A 190 -17.93 -52.50 -54.39
C ASN A 190 -19.21 -51.74 -54.87
N GLY A 191 -19.49 -50.57 -54.29
CA GLY A 191 -20.65 -49.73 -54.64
C GLY A 191 -21.95 -50.05 -53.89
N THR A 192 -22.01 -51.17 -53.15
CA THR A 192 -23.12 -51.46 -52.24
C THR A 192 -22.86 -50.85 -50.85
N ILE A 193 -23.90 -50.24 -50.27
CA ILE A 193 -23.91 -49.68 -48.92
C ILE A 193 -24.91 -50.48 -48.09
N VAL A 194 -24.52 -50.85 -46.87
CA VAL A 194 -25.39 -51.55 -45.91
C VAL A 194 -25.37 -50.77 -44.60
N GLU A 195 -26.53 -50.30 -44.17
CA GLU A 195 -26.65 -49.42 -43.00
C GLU A 195 -26.27 -50.15 -41.71
N GLY A 196 -25.55 -49.45 -40.83
CA GLY A 196 -25.33 -49.90 -39.45
C GLY A 196 -26.61 -49.86 -38.62
N GLY A 197 -26.63 -50.61 -37.52
CA GLY A 197 -27.77 -50.66 -36.60
C GLY A 197 -27.94 -49.36 -35.80
N ASP A 198 -29.17 -49.04 -35.43
CA ASP A 198 -29.49 -47.85 -34.67
C ASP A 198 -29.28 -48.04 -33.15
N PRO A 199 -29.02 -46.97 -32.38
CA PRO A 199 -28.90 -47.05 -30.92
C PRO A 199 -30.27 -47.29 -30.26
N TYR A 200 -30.28 -48.01 -29.14
CA TYR A 200 -31.49 -48.38 -28.39
C TYR A 200 -31.23 -48.43 -26.87
N GLY A 201 -32.29 -48.57 -26.09
CA GLY A 201 -32.24 -48.58 -24.63
C GLY A 201 -32.14 -47.20 -23.99
N ASP A 202 -32.29 -47.12 -22.67
CA ASP A 202 -32.18 -45.86 -21.93
C ASP A 202 -30.72 -45.51 -21.61
N ALA A 203 -30.34 -44.25 -21.83
CA ALA A 203 -29.04 -43.74 -21.39
C ALA A 203 -29.03 -43.39 -19.90
N GLY A 204 -30.19 -43.10 -19.30
CA GLY A 204 -30.36 -42.73 -17.89
C GLY A 204 -30.37 -43.89 -16.91
N LEU A 205 -30.71 -45.11 -17.37
CA LEU A 205 -30.64 -46.35 -16.60
C LEU A 205 -30.45 -47.56 -17.55
N PRO A 206 -29.27 -47.69 -18.19
CA PRO A 206 -29.01 -48.73 -19.18
C PRO A 206 -28.94 -50.11 -18.53
N CYS A 207 -29.53 -51.11 -19.18
CA CYS A 207 -29.53 -52.50 -18.72
C CYS A 207 -29.63 -53.53 -19.87
N GLU A 208 -29.48 -53.08 -21.10
CA GLU A 208 -29.60 -53.89 -22.31
C GLU A 208 -28.24 -54.47 -22.71
N LEU A 209 -28.27 -55.66 -23.33
CA LEU A 209 -27.08 -56.28 -23.95
C LEU A 209 -26.73 -55.55 -25.24
N GLY A 210 -25.45 -55.50 -25.61
CA GLY A 210 -25.02 -55.05 -26.93
C GLY A 210 -25.45 -56.03 -28.03
N SER A 211 -25.90 -55.49 -29.16
CA SER A 211 -26.28 -56.23 -30.37
C SER A 211 -25.07 -56.61 -31.24
N GLY A 212 -25.25 -57.67 -32.04
CA GLY A 212 -24.26 -58.19 -32.98
C GLY A 212 -24.47 -57.75 -34.42
N SER A 213 -23.49 -58.00 -35.29
CA SER A 213 -23.36 -57.35 -36.61
C SER A 213 -24.32 -57.87 -37.70
N GLY A 214 -25.32 -58.71 -37.38
CA GLY A 214 -26.17 -59.28 -38.41
C GLY A 214 -27.17 -60.33 -37.93
N ASN A 215 -27.45 -61.29 -38.81
CA ASN A 215 -28.34 -62.40 -38.52
C ASN A 215 -27.53 -63.59 -37.98
N GLY A 216 -27.77 -64.00 -36.74
CA GLY A 216 -26.97 -64.99 -36.00
C GLY A 216 -26.95 -66.42 -36.57
N THR A 217 -27.59 -66.65 -37.73
CA THR A 217 -27.54 -67.89 -38.50
C THR A 217 -26.39 -67.93 -39.52
N LEU A 218 -25.73 -66.80 -39.81
CA LEU A 218 -24.56 -66.77 -40.69
C LEU A 218 -23.26 -67.02 -39.92
N SER A 219 -22.43 -67.93 -40.43
CA SER A 219 -21.08 -68.17 -39.94
C SER A 219 -20.22 -66.91 -40.07
N GLY A 220 -19.80 -66.35 -38.93
CA GLY A 220 -18.95 -65.15 -38.87
C GLY A 220 -19.66 -63.87 -38.40
N SER A 221 -20.91 -63.91 -37.91
CA SER A 221 -21.50 -62.77 -37.20
C SER A 221 -20.77 -62.48 -35.88
N THR A 222 -20.37 -61.24 -35.62
CA THR A 222 -19.74 -60.84 -34.35
C THR A 222 -20.78 -60.52 -33.27
N ALA A 223 -20.57 -60.95 -32.04
CA ALA A 223 -21.40 -60.64 -30.88
C ALA A 223 -21.16 -59.22 -30.31
N GLY A 224 -22.20 -58.61 -29.74
CA GLY A 224 -22.05 -57.41 -28.93
C GLY A 224 -21.42 -57.68 -27.56
N GLY A 225 -21.21 -56.61 -26.77
CA GLY A 225 -20.78 -56.72 -25.38
C GLY A 225 -21.94 -57.08 -24.45
N GLY A 226 -21.63 -57.76 -23.34
CA GLY A 226 -22.59 -58.13 -22.31
C GLY A 226 -22.94 -57.00 -21.34
N ILE A 227 -23.58 -57.34 -20.22
CA ILE A 227 -23.93 -56.41 -19.13
C ILE A 227 -23.05 -56.69 -17.91
N ILE A 228 -22.55 -55.64 -17.27
CA ILE A 228 -21.98 -55.68 -15.93
C ILE A 228 -22.75 -54.74 -15.00
N VAL A 229 -23.41 -55.29 -13.99
CA VAL A 229 -24.12 -54.52 -12.94
C VAL A 229 -23.40 -54.68 -11.60
N MET A 230 -23.14 -53.57 -10.90
CA MET A 230 -22.63 -53.59 -9.52
C MET A 230 -23.59 -52.85 -8.58
N GLY A 231 -24.01 -53.51 -7.51
CA GLY A 231 -25.03 -53.03 -6.58
C GLY A 231 -26.46 -53.14 -7.14
N SER A 232 -27.41 -52.59 -6.40
CA SER A 232 -28.80 -52.37 -6.82
C SER A 232 -29.32 -51.04 -6.27
N VAL A 233 -30.56 -50.65 -6.61
CA VAL A 233 -31.20 -49.44 -6.05
C VAL A 233 -31.31 -49.49 -4.53
N GLU A 234 -31.54 -50.67 -3.96
CA GLU A 234 -31.69 -50.92 -2.52
C GLU A 234 -30.34 -51.13 -1.82
N HIS A 235 -29.36 -51.73 -2.51
CA HIS A 235 -28.06 -52.12 -1.96
C HIS A 235 -26.93 -51.68 -2.89
N ALA A 236 -26.60 -50.39 -2.82
CA ALA A 236 -25.45 -49.81 -3.51
C ALA A 236 -24.12 -50.25 -2.88
N LEU A 237 -23.09 -50.39 -3.71
CA LEU A 237 -21.73 -50.73 -3.29
C LEU A 237 -21.10 -49.56 -2.51
N SER A 238 -20.47 -49.84 -1.37
CA SER A 238 -19.81 -48.81 -0.56
C SER A 238 -18.59 -48.22 -1.27
N SER A 239 -17.75 -49.05 -1.91
CA SER A 239 -16.59 -48.57 -2.67
C SER A 239 -16.19 -49.45 -3.86
N LEU A 240 -15.96 -48.82 -5.00
CA LEU A 240 -15.36 -49.43 -6.20
C LEU A 240 -13.96 -48.87 -6.44
N SER A 241 -12.93 -49.72 -6.36
CA SER A 241 -11.53 -49.34 -6.64
C SER A 241 -10.98 -50.13 -7.83
N VAL A 242 -10.74 -49.45 -8.96
CA VAL A 242 -10.27 -50.07 -10.21
C VAL A 242 -8.86 -49.57 -10.55
N TYR A 243 -7.92 -50.50 -10.56
CA TYR A 243 -6.53 -50.34 -11.00
C TYR A 243 -6.23 -51.09 -12.31
N GLY A 244 -6.97 -52.19 -12.56
CA GLY A 244 -6.93 -52.99 -13.79
C GLY A 244 -7.99 -52.55 -14.80
N SER A 245 -8.78 -53.49 -15.33
CA SER A 245 -9.80 -53.16 -16.33
C SER A 245 -11.19 -53.78 -16.10
N LEU A 246 -12.22 -53.02 -16.47
CA LEU A 246 -13.61 -53.40 -16.52
C LEU A 246 -14.07 -53.25 -17.98
N ARG A 247 -14.48 -54.33 -18.65
CA ARG A 247 -14.72 -54.33 -20.09
C ARG A 247 -16.04 -54.99 -20.47
N ALA A 248 -16.84 -54.34 -21.29
CA ALA A 248 -17.96 -54.94 -22.00
C ALA A 248 -17.89 -54.50 -23.47
N ASP A 249 -16.74 -54.75 -24.11
CA ASP A 249 -16.48 -54.35 -25.49
C ASP A 249 -17.23 -55.26 -26.48
N GLY A 250 -17.54 -54.75 -27.68
CA GLY A 250 -18.09 -55.56 -28.77
C GLY A 250 -17.02 -56.41 -29.46
N GLU A 251 -17.39 -57.60 -29.96
CA GLU A 251 -16.45 -58.50 -30.63
C GLU A 251 -15.94 -57.92 -31.96
N SER A 252 -14.63 -58.05 -32.22
CA SER A 252 -14.00 -57.62 -33.46
C SER A 252 -13.82 -58.78 -34.45
N PHE A 253 -14.02 -58.49 -35.75
CA PHE A 253 -13.76 -59.49 -36.78
C PHE A 253 -12.30 -59.97 -36.77
N GLY A 254 -12.13 -61.29 -36.58
CA GLY A 254 -10.86 -61.99 -36.64
C GLY A 254 -10.32 -62.51 -35.30
N GLU A 255 -10.98 -62.26 -34.17
CA GLU A 255 -10.48 -62.71 -32.85
C GLU A 255 -10.59 -64.25 -32.66
N GLU A 256 -11.61 -64.92 -33.22
CA GLU A 256 -11.78 -66.39 -33.11
C GLU A 256 -11.21 -67.23 -34.27
N VAL A 257 -10.77 -66.63 -35.37
CA VAL A 257 -10.48 -67.33 -36.66
C VAL A 257 -9.24 -68.25 -36.60
N LYS A 258 -8.58 -68.40 -35.45
CA LYS A 258 -7.45 -69.33 -35.23
C LYS A 258 -7.85 -70.79 -34.88
N LYS A 259 -9.13 -71.15 -34.80
CA LYS A 259 -9.56 -72.50 -34.35
C LYS A 259 -10.39 -73.35 -35.33
N LYS A 260 -10.76 -72.89 -36.53
CA LYS A 260 -11.42 -73.73 -37.56
C LYS A 260 -10.91 -73.41 -38.97
N ASP A 261 -10.28 -74.40 -39.59
CA ASP A 261 -9.74 -74.32 -40.95
C ASP A 261 -10.83 -74.31 -42.05
N ASP A 262 -10.47 -73.68 -43.17
CA ASP A 262 -11.00 -73.82 -44.53
C ASP A 262 -12.51 -74.04 -44.73
N LYS A 263 -13.25 -72.92 -44.86
CA LYS A 263 -14.26 -72.81 -45.92
C LYS A 263 -14.45 -71.38 -46.46
N MET A 264 -13.77 -71.11 -47.57
CA MET A 264 -14.04 -70.03 -48.53
C MET A 264 -15.47 -70.15 -49.11
N ILE A 265 -16.21 -69.13 -49.55
CA ILE A 265 -15.91 -67.71 -49.87
C ILE A 265 -17.11 -66.82 -49.44
N SER A 266 -16.87 -65.61 -48.93
CA SER A 266 -17.73 -64.43 -49.18
C SER A 266 -16.84 -63.24 -49.57
N ASN A 267 -17.23 -62.48 -50.60
CA ASN A 267 -16.39 -61.38 -51.11
C ASN A 267 -16.48 -60.10 -50.26
N ALA A 268 -17.41 -60.05 -49.31
CA ALA A 268 -17.54 -59.00 -48.32
C ALA A 268 -17.72 -59.66 -46.93
N GLY A 269 -17.34 -58.92 -45.89
CA GLY A 269 -17.31 -59.43 -44.53
C GLY A 269 -18.29 -58.76 -43.56
N PRO A 270 -18.43 -59.33 -42.36
CA PRO A 270 -19.30 -58.84 -41.31
C PRO A 270 -18.86 -57.47 -40.77
N GLY A 271 -19.80 -56.74 -40.18
CA GLY A 271 -19.50 -55.59 -39.33
C GLY A 271 -18.93 -56.01 -37.97
N GLY A 272 -18.68 -55.04 -37.10
CA GLY A 272 -18.29 -55.27 -35.70
C GLY A 272 -19.49 -55.26 -34.75
N GLY A 273 -19.36 -55.96 -33.63
CA GLY A 273 -20.36 -56.00 -32.56
C GLY A 273 -20.41 -54.68 -31.80
N SER A 274 -21.56 -54.33 -31.22
CA SER A 274 -21.69 -53.09 -30.44
C SER A 274 -21.18 -53.28 -29.01
N GLY A 275 -20.71 -52.20 -28.38
CA GLY A 275 -20.35 -52.24 -26.95
C GLY A 275 -21.56 -52.54 -26.06
N GLY A 276 -21.33 -53.18 -24.93
CA GLY A 276 -22.35 -53.58 -23.96
C GLY A 276 -22.71 -52.49 -22.93
N THR A 277 -23.21 -52.91 -21.78
CA THR A 277 -23.65 -52.02 -20.68
C THR A 277 -22.83 -52.21 -19.42
N ILE A 278 -22.45 -51.10 -18.78
CA ILE A 278 -21.90 -51.08 -17.42
C ILE A 278 -22.79 -50.17 -16.55
N LEU A 279 -23.46 -50.75 -15.56
CA LEU A 279 -24.37 -50.06 -14.65
C LEU A 279 -23.84 -50.17 -13.20
N LEU A 280 -23.61 -49.04 -12.55
CA LEU A 280 -22.91 -48.99 -11.26
C LEU A 280 -23.74 -48.22 -10.22
N PHE A 281 -24.33 -48.95 -9.26
CA PHE A 281 -24.98 -48.39 -8.07
C PHE A 281 -23.95 -48.32 -6.94
N ILE A 282 -23.36 -47.13 -6.72
CA ILE A 282 -22.17 -46.97 -5.88
C ILE A 282 -22.22 -45.68 -5.04
N HIS A 283 -21.62 -45.72 -3.85
CA HIS A 283 -21.37 -44.51 -3.04
C HIS A 283 -20.05 -43.83 -3.42
N THR A 284 -18.95 -44.59 -3.52
CA THR A 284 -17.62 -44.05 -3.82
C THR A 284 -16.88 -44.81 -4.92
N MET A 285 -16.06 -44.09 -5.69
CA MET A 285 -15.30 -44.65 -6.82
C MET A 285 -13.85 -44.13 -6.87
N ALA A 286 -12.90 -45.03 -7.08
CA ALA A 286 -11.51 -44.70 -7.39
C ALA A 286 -11.05 -45.41 -8.67
N LEU A 287 -10.67 -44.62 -9.68
CA LEU A 287 -10.19 -45.08 -10.98
C LEU A 287 -8.73 -44.61 -11.16
N SER A 288 -7.78 -45.54 -11.07
CA SER A 288 -6.34 -45.22 -11.10
C SER A 288 -5.85 -44.85 -12.51
N ASN A 289 -4.75 -44.10 -12.63
CA ASN A 289 -4.22 -43.58 -13.90
C ASN A 289 -4.02 -44.65 -15.00
N SER A 290 -3.70 -45.88 -14.64
CA SER A 290 -3.49 -47.00 -15.59
C SER A 290 -4.74 -47.84 -15.87
N SER A 291 -5.86 -47.52 -15.22
CA SER A 291 -7.08 -48.33 -15.28
C SER A 291 -7.99 -47.93 -16.43
N THR A 292 -8.85 -48.88 -16.84
CA THR A 292 -9.74 -48.70 -18.00
C THR A 292 -11.12 -49.28 -17.73
N ILE A 293 -12.16 -48.46 -17.92
CA ILE A 293 -13.55 -48.90 -18.10
C ILE A 293 -13.85 -48.79 -19.59
N SER A 294 -14.25 -49.89 -20.23
CA SER A 294 -14.41 -49.96 -21.69
C SER A 294 -15.74 -50.59 -22.10
N THR A 295 -16.45 -49.92 -23.00
CA THR A 295 -17.61 -50.44 -23.75
C THR A 295 -17.47 -50.05 -25.23
N VAL A 296 -16.27 -50.23 -25.78
CA VAL A 296 -15.91 -49.86 -27.15
C VAL A 296 -16.58 -50.83 -28.15
N GLY A 297 -17.01 -50.30 -29.30
CA GLY A 297 -17.55 -51.12 -30.38
C GLY A 297 -16.46 -51.93 -31.10
N GLY A 298 -16.79 -53.14 -31.52
CA GLY A 298 -15.88 -54.03 -32.23
C GLY A 298 -15.54 -53.54 -33.65
N HIS A 299 -14.40 -54.00 -34.17
CA HIS A 299 -13.94 -53.65 -35.51
C HIS A 299 -14.60 -54.50 -36.60
N GLY A 300 -15.06 -53.85 -37.67
CA GLY A 300 -15.61 -54.53 -38.85
C GLY A 300 -14.54 -55.26 -39.67
N SER A 301 -14.98 -56.15 -40.56
CA SER A 301 -14.09 -56.89 -41.46
C SER A 301 -13.30 -55.99 -42.41
N PRO A 302 -12.01 -56.32 -42.74
CA PRO A 302 -11.23 -55.63 -43.76
C PRO A 302 -11.95 -55.48 -45.12
N ASP A 303 -12.86 -56.38 -45.45
CA ASP A 303 -13.60 -56.40 -46.71
C ASP A 303 -14.85 -55.48 -46.68
N GLY A 304 -14.69 -54.28 -46.10
CA GLY A 304 -15.70 -53.22 -46.11
C GLY A 304 -16.70 -53.23 -44.95
N GLY A 305 -16.50 -54.05 -43.92
CA GLY A 305 -17.42 -54.17 -42.79
C GLY A 305 -17.50 -52.88 -41.96
N GLY A 306 -18.72 -52.51 -41.57
CA GLY A 306 -18.96 -51.35 -40.70
C GLY A 306 -18.53 -51.61 -39.26
N GLY A 307 -17.97 -50.61 -38.57
CA GLY A 307 -17.56 -50.75 -37.17
C GLY A 307 -18.74 -50.68 -36.20
N GLY A 308 -18.69 -51.42 -35.09
CA GLY A 308 -19.75 -51.42 -34.08
C GLY A 308 -19.87 -50.08 -33.36
N GLY A 309 -21.07 -49.70 -32.94
CA GLY A 309 -21.32 -48.55 -32.09
C GLY A 309 -20.82 -48.79 -30.65
N GLY A 310 -20.42 -47.72 -29.96
CA GLY A 310 -20.06 -47.79 -28.55
C GLY A 310 -21.25 -48.16 -27.66
N GLY A 311 -20.96 -48.69 -26.47
CA GLY A 311 -21.94 -49.12 -25.48
C GLY A 311 -22.38 -48.04 -24.50
N ARG A 312 -22.85 -48.44 -23.32
CA ARG A 312 -23.36 -47.52 -22.29
C ARG A 312 -22.64 -47.71 -20.95
N VAL A 313 -22.34 -46.61 -20.27
CA VAL A 313 -21.81 -46.60 -18.91
C VAL A 313 -22.63 -45.62 -18.06
N HIS A 314 -23.23 -46.10 -16.97
CA HIS A 314 -24.02 -45.27 -16.06
C HIS A 314 -23.56 -45.37 -14.61
N PHE A 315 -23.37 -44.21 -13.99
CA PHE A 315 -23.05 -44.07 -12.57
C PHE A 315 -24.27 -43.61 -11.76
N HIS A 316 -24.89 -44.55 -11.05
CA HIS A 316 -26.01 -44.28 -10.15
C HIS A 316 -25.50 -44.03 -8.72
N TRP A 317 -25.20 -42.78 -8.41
CA TRP A 317 -24.68 -42.39 -7.10
C TRP A 317 -25.72 -42.53 -5.98
N SER A 318 -25.32 -43.09 -4.84
CA SER A 318 -26.12 -43.14 -3.62
C SER A 318 -25.57 -42.18 -2.56
N ASP A 319 -26.48 -41.45 -1.89
CA ASP A 319 -26.19 -40.50 -0.80
C ASP A 319 -25.06 -39.50 -1.10
N ILE A 320 -25.26 -38.69 -2.16
CA ILE A 320 -24.34 -37.61 -2.52
C ILE A 320 -24.28 -36.58 -1.37
N PRO A 321 -23.12 -36.35 -0.72
CA PRO A 321 -22.99 -35.36 0.34
C PRO A 321 -23.10 -33.93 -0.21
N VAL A 322 -23.53 -32.97 0.61
CA VAL A 322 -23.80 -31.58 0.17
C VAL A 322 -23.36 -30.58 1.25
N GLY A 323 -22.92 -29.38 0.85
CA GLY A 323 -22.52 -28.31 1.77
C GLY A 323 -21.21 -28.64 2.50
N ASP A 324 -21.15 -28.30 3.80
CA ASP A 324 -19.93 -28.46 4.61
C ASP A 324 -19.44 -29.92 4.75
N GLU A 325 -20.35 -30.89 4.60
CA GLU A 325 -20.06 -32.33 4.61
C GLU A 325 -19.59 -32.87 3.24
N TYR A 326 -19.56 -32.04 2.20
CA TYR A 326 -19.15 -32.48 0.87
C TYR A 326 -17.74 -33.08 0.85
N MET A 327 -17.64 -34.27 0.26
CA MET A 327 -16.42 -34.94 -0.11
C MET A 327 -16.54 -35.46 -1.56
N PRO A 328 -15.45 -35.48 -2.34
CA PRO A 328 -15.48 -35.96 -3.71
C PRO A 328 -15.82 -37.46 -3.75
N ILE A 329 -16.98 -37.80 -4.32
CA ILE A 329 -17.49 -39.17 -4.41
C ILE A 329 -16.73 -40.04 -5.42
N ALA A 330 -16.02 -39.42 -6.38
CA ALA A 330 -15.24 -40.12 -7.39
C ALA A 330 -13.86 -39.48 -7.61
N THR A 331 -12.86 -40.32 -7.83
CA THR A 331 -11.53 -39.92 -8.31
C THR A 331 -11.24 -40.59 -9.65
N ALA A 332 -11.54 -39.88 -10.75
CA ALA A 332 -11.53 -40.43 -12.11
C ALA A 332 -10.23 -40.13 -12.87
N ASN A 333 -9.10 -40.72 -12.45
CA ASN A 333 -7.80 -40.48 -13.10
C ASN A 333 -7.49 -41.44 -14.27
N GLY A 334 -8.19 -42.58 -14.35
CA GLY A 334 -8.06 -43.55 -15.44
C GLY A 334 -8.92 -43.22 -16.66
N SER A 335 -9.00 -44.16 -17.61
CA SER A 335 -9.74 -43.96 -18.86
C SER A 335 -11.13 -44.61 -18.85
N ILE A 336 -12.15 -43.87 -19.29
CA ILE A 336 -13.47 -44.40 -19.63
C ILE A 336 -13.62 -44.32 -21.15
N GLN A 337 -13.82 -45.45 -21.80
CA GLN A 337 -13.78 -45.61 -23.26
C GLN A 337 -15.12 -46.15 -23.77
N THR A 338 -15.86 -45.32 -24.50
CA THR A 338 -17.16 -45.69 -25.11
C THR A 338 -17.16 -45.43 -26.62
N TRP A 339 -15.99 -45.42 -27.25
CA TRP A 339 -15.83 -45.09 -28.66
C TRP A 339 -16.48 -46.12 -29.58
N GLY A 340 -16.93 -45.69 -30.75
CA GLY A 340 -17.32 -46.62 -31.81
C GLY A 340 -16.10 -47.33 -32.40
N GLY A 341 -16.27 -48.59 -32.79
CA GLY A 341 -15.25 -49.36 -33.46
C GLY A 341 -14.95 -48.83 -34.85
N PHE A 342 -13.68 -48.93 -35.28
CA PHE A 342 -13.31 -48.62 -36.66
C PHE A 342 -13.96 -49.61 -37.64
N GLY A 343 -14.60 -49.08 -38.68
CA GLY A 343 -14.85 -49.83 -39.91
C GLY A 343 -13.53 -50.04 -40.65
N ARG A 344 -13.40 -51.16 -41.37
CA ARG A 344 -12.19 -51.48 -42.12
C ARG A 344 -12.47 -51.51 -43.63
N GLY A 345 -11.42 -51.43 -44.43
CA GLY A 345 -11.53 -51.26 -45.89
C GLY A 345 -12.14 -49.91 -46.25
N ARG A 346 -13.38 -49.91 -46.75
CA ARG A 346 -14.18 -48.70 -47.02
C ARG A 346 -15.39 -48.53 -46.07
N GLY A 347 -15.57 -49.44 -45.11
CA GLY A 347 -16.64 -49.35 -44.11
C GLY A 347 -16.47 -48.13 -43.19
N ARG A 348 -17.58 -47.58 -42.70
CA ARG A 348 -17.57 -46.46 -41.75
C ARG A 348 -17.35 -46.94 -40.32
N ALA A 349 -16.75 -46.09 -39.49
CA ALA A 349 -16.68 -46.31 -38.04
C ALA A 349 -18.07 -46.17 -37.39
N GLY A 350 -18.25 -46.86 -36.27
CA GLY A 350 -19.42 -46.66 -35.41
C GLY A 350 -19.38 -45.31 -34.71
N GLY A 351 -20.55 -44.86 -34.27
CA GLY A 351 -20.70 -43.71 -33.38
C GLY A 351 -20.32 -44.06 -31.94
N ASN A 352 -19.94 -43.03 -31.18
CA ASN A 352 -19.66 -43.17 -29.75
C ASN A 352 -20.91 -43.49 -28.95
N GLY A 353 -20.73 -44.27 -27.89
CA GLY A 353 -21.72 -44.57 -26.87
C GLY A 353 -21.81 -43.50 -25.78
N THR A 354 -22.68 -43.75 -24.79
CA THR A 354 -23.05 -42.77 -23.77
C THR A 354 -22.41 -43.06 -22.42
N VAL A 355 -21.81 -42.04 -21.80
CA VAL A 355 -21.46 -42.05 -20.37
C VAL A 355 -22.40 -41.09 -19.65
N THR A 356 -23.13 -41.57 -18.66
CA THR A 356 -24.12 -40.79 -17.91
C THR A 356 -23.94 -40.99 -16.40
N GLY A 357 -24.53 -40.10 -15.62
CA GLY A 357 -24.57 -40.20 -14.17
C GLY A 357 -25.89 -39.67 -13.63
N LYS A 358 -26.19 -39.99 -12.37
CA LYS A 358 -27.36 -39.47 -11.65
C LYS A 358 -27.36 -37.94 -11.61
N THR A 359 -28.55 -37.35 -11.55
CA THR A 359 -28.72 -35.89 -11.46
C THR A 359 -28.14 -35.34 -10.15
N CYS A 360 -27.21 -34.39 -10.27
CA CYS A 360 -26.56 -33.81 -9.09
C CYS A 360 -27.49 -32.83 -8.32
N PRO A 361 -27.28 -32.70 -7.00
CA PRO A 361 -27.98 -31.71 -6.18
C PRO A 361 -27.53 -30.26 -6.51
N LYS A 362 -28.14 -29.29 -5.83
CA LYS A 362 -27.73 -27.87 -5.90
C LYS A 362 -26.23 -27.73 -5.57
N GLY A 363 -25.56 -26.73 -6.16
CA GLY A 363 -24.12 -26.47 -5.97
C GLY A 363 -23.14 -27.39 -6.71
N LEU A 364 -23.54 -28.61 -7.10
CA LEU A 364 -22.69 -29.61 -7.76
C LEU A 364 -23.06 -29.83 -9.24
N TYR A 365 -22.14 -30.28 -10.11
CA TYR A 365 -22.40 -30.56 -11.53
C TYR A 365 -21.53 -31.69 -12.12
N GLY A 366 -21.78 -32.07 -13.37
CA GLY A 366 -21.04 -33.11 -14.09
C GLY A 366 -21.49 -34.53 -13.76
N ILE A 367 -20.77 -35.53 -14.28
CA ILE A 367 -21.08 -36.96 -14.08
C ILE A 367 -20.72 -37.41 -12.66
N PHE A 368 -19.73 -36.76 -12.04
CA PHE A 368 -19.19 -37.08 -10.71
C PHE A 368 -19.65 -36.14 -9.59
N CYS A 369 -20.58 -35.21 -9.89
CA CYS A 369 -21.07 -34.19 -8.96
C CYS A 369 -19.94 -33.39 -8.27
N GLU A 370 -19.13 -32.73 -9.11
CA GLU A 370 -18.06 -31.80 -8.72
C GLU A 370 -18.62 -30.42 -8.33
N GLU A 371 -17.91 -29.67 -7.50
CA GLU A 371 -18.31 -28.31 -7.08
C GLU A 371 -18.35 -27.34 -8.26
N CYS A 372 -19.43 -26.54 -8.39
CA CYS A 372 -19.51 -25.47 -9.38
C CYS A 372 -18.29 -24.49 -9.27
N PRO A 373 -17.75 -23.96 -10.38
CA PRO A 373 -16.59 -23.06 -10.37
C PRO A 373 -16.73 -21.83 -9.47
N VAL A 374 -15.62 -21.36 -8.90
CA VAL A 374 -15.58 -20.15 -8.05
C VAL A 374 -16.14 -18.95 -8.80
N GLY A 375 -17.05 -18.21 -8.17
CA GLY A 375 -17.77 -17.11 -8.80
C GLY A 375 -19.04 -17.52 -9.57
N THR A 376 -19.46 -18.79 -9.45
CA THR A 376 -20.78 -19.26 -9.93
C THR A 376 -21.61 -19.85 -8.78
N PHE A 377 -22.93 -19.92 -8.97
CA PHE A 377 -23.88 -20.58 -8.06
C PHE A 377 -24.91 -21.39 -8.86
N LYS A 378 -25.48 -22.41 -8.21
CA LYS A 378 -26.47 -23.32 -8.82
C LYS A 378 -27.59 -23.67 -7.83
N ASN A 379 -28.80 -23.19 -8.13
CA ASN A 379 -29.99 -23.38 -7.30
C ASN A 379 -30.94 -24.50 -7.78
N ALA A 380 -30.70 -25.11 -8.93
CA ALA A 380 -31.52 -26.17 -9.53
C ALA A 380 -30.88 -27.56 -9.40
N LEU A 381 -31.69 -28.61 -9.54
CA LEU A 381 -31.21 -30.00 -9.70
C LEU A 381 -30.81 -30.26 -11.17
N GLY A 382 -29.86 -31.18 -11.39
CA GLY A 382 -29.40 -31.60 -12.72
C GLY A 382 -27.88 -31.78 -12.77
N SER A 383 -27.30 -32.11 -13.91
CA SER A 383 -25.85 -32.35 -14.03
C SER A 383 -25.14 -31.46 -15.06
N ASP A 384 -25.88 -30.66 -15.82
CA ASP A 384 -25.30 -29.78 -16.85
C ASP A 384 -24.48 -28.63 -16.26
N ARG A 385 -23.30 -28.39 -16.84
CA ARG A 385 -22.44 -27.26 -16.47
C ARG A 385 -23.11 -25.89 -16.67
N ALA A 386 -24.04 -25.79 -17.63
CA ALA A 386 -24.82 -24.57 -17.88
C ALA A 386 -25.74 -24.17 -16.71
N LEU A 387 -25.96 -25.05 -15.73
CA LEU A 387 -26.71 -24.74 -14.51
C LEU A 387 -25.86 -24.01 -13.45
N CYS A 388 -24.52 -24.02 -13.55
CA CYS A 388 -23.64 -23.17 -12.75
C CYS A 388 -23.65 -21.76 -13.38
N SER A 389 -24.41 -20.85 -12.79
CA SER A 389 -24.61 -19.48 -13.32
C SER A 389 -23.73 -18.46 -12.61
N ASP A 390 -23.21 -17.47 -13.35
CA ASP A 390 -22.28 -16.49 -12.79
C ASP A 390 -22.90 -15.62 -11.68
N CYS A 391 -22.09 -15.34 -10.65
CA CYS A 391 -22.41 -14.40 -9.59
C CYS A 391 -22.30 -12.96 -10.12
N PRO A 392 -23.28 -12.07 -9.82
CA PRO A 392 -23.31 -10.74 -10.39
C PRO A 392 -22.25 -9.81 -9.79
N LEU A 393 -21.42 -9.22 -10.65
CA LEU A 393 -20.31 -8.34 -10.26
C LEU A 393 -20.70 -7.08 -9.47
N HIS A 394 -21.99 -6.68 -9.46
CA HIS A 394 -22.45 -5.54 -8.66
C HIS A 394 -22.66 -5.85 -7.17
N GLU A 395 -22.71 -7.13 -6.80
CA GLU A 395 -22.76 -7.57 -5.38
C GLU A 395 -21.35 -7.69 -4.77
N LEU A 396 -20.29 -7.62 -5.59
CA LEU A 396 -18.90 -7.75 -5.15
C LEU A 396 -18.26 -6.36 -4.94
N PRO A 397 -17.75 -6.03 -3.73
CA PRO A 397 -16.99 -4.81 -3.52
C PRO A 397 -15.73 -4.76 -4.40
N SER A 398 -15.29 -3.57 -4.80
CA SER A 398 -14.14 -3.37 -5.71
C SER A 398 -12.80 -3.97 -5.20
N ARG A 399 -12.69 -4.23 -3.90
CA ARG A 399 -11.53 -4.86 -3.24
C ARG A 399 -11.86 -6.26 -2.66
N GLY A 400 -12.95 -6.87 -3.12
CA GLY A 400 -13.39 -8.23 -2.77
C GLY A 400 -13.03 -9.27 -3.83
N ILE A 401 -12.91 -10.52 -3.41
CA ILE A 401 -12.75 -11.71 -4.26
C ILE A 401 -13.72 -12.81 -3.79
N TYR A 402 -14.38 -13.49 -4.73
CA TYR A 402 -15.20 -14.67 -4.41
C TYR A 402 -14.33 -15.80 -3.87
N ILE A 403 -14.86 -16.57 -2.92
CA ILE A 403 -14.16 -17.71 -2.31
C ILE A 403 -14.79 -19.04 -2.74
N ALA A 404 -13.98 -20.09 -2.78
CA ALA A 404 -14.49 -21.46 -2.88
C ALA A 404 -15.17 -21.85 -1.57
N VAL A 405 -16.33 -22.52 -1.66
CA VAL A 405 -17.07 -23.08 -0.53
C VAL A 405 -17.37 -24.54 -0.82
N ARG A 406 -17.24 -25.38 0.22
CA ARG A 406 -17.45 -26.83 0.10
C ARG A 406 -18.87 -27.15 -0.34
N GLY A 407 -19.00 -28.09 -1.28
CA GLY A 407 -20.27 -28.46 -1.89
C GLY A 407 -20.80 -27.46 -2.92
N GLY A 408 -20.01 -26.41 -3.24
CA GLY A 408 -20.39 -25.35 -4.19
C GLY A 408 -21.43 -24.38 -3.64
N VAL A 409 -21.59 -23.25 -4.34
CA VAL A 409 -22.55 -22.20 -3.93
C VAL A 409 -23.95 -22.55 -4.44
N THR A 410 -24.91 -22.69 -3.52
CA THR A 410 -26.30 -23.09 -3.83
C THR A 410 -27.20 -21.90 -4.15
N GLU A 411 -27.05 -20.78 -3.44
CA GLU A 411 -27.95 -19.62 -3.47
C GLU A 411 -27.16 -18.29 -3.40
N ARG A 412 -27.83 -17.15 -3.64
CA ARG A 412 -27.23 -15.81 -3.60
C ARG A 412 -27.50 -15.12 -2.25
N PRO A 413 -26.65 -14.18 -1.79
CA PRO A 413 -25.45 -13.65 -2.45
C PRO A 413 -24.25 -14.60 -2.35
N CYS A 414 -23.36 -14.55 -3.35
CA CYS A 414 -22.19 -15.43 -3.39
C CYS A 414 -21.11 -15.00 -2.37
N PRO A 415 -20.50 -15.94 -1.62
CA PRO A 415 -19.55 -15.62 -0.56
C PRO A 415 -18.24 -15.05 -1.09
N TYR A 416 -17.75 -14.00 -0.43
CA TYR A 416 -16.51 -13.29 -0.79
C TYR A 416 -15.69 -12.91 0.44
N LYS A 417 -14.40 -12.62 0.21
CA LYS A 417 -13.44 -12.10 1.17
C LYS A 417 -12.72 -10.87 0.58
N CYS A 418 -12.32 -9.90 1.39
CA CYS A 418 -11.45 -8.81 0.95
C CYS A 418 -10.03 -9.30 0.61
N ILE A 419 -9.39 -8.69 -0.39
CA ILE A 419 -8.04 -9.06 -0.89
C ILE A 419 -6.98 -9.11 0.23
N SER A 420 -7.16 -8.36 1.31
CA SER A 420 -6.27 -8.36 2.48
C SER A 420 -7.08 -8.12 3.76
N ASP A 421 -6.60 -8.67 4.88
CA ASP A 421 -7.23 -8.53 6.21
C ASP A 421 -7.14 -7.09 6.77
N ARG A 422 -6.53 -6.15 6.03
CA ARG A 422 -6.52 -4.70 6.32
C ARG A 422 -7.82 -3.98 5.95
N TYR A 423 -8.66 -4.63 5.14
CA TYR A 423 -9.92 -4.08 4.66
C TYR A 423 -11.07 -4.73 5.43
N HIS A 424 -11.95 -3.90 6.00
CA HIS A 424 -13.06 -4.39 6.82
C HIS A 424 -14.27 -4.74 5.95
N MET A 425 -14.82 -5.94 6.15
CA MET A 425 -16.09 -6.37 5.57
C MET A 425 -17.27 -5.60 6.21
N PRO A 426 -18.36 -5.33 5.47
CA PRO A 426 -18.68 -5.90 4.16
C PRO A 426 -17.98 -5.20 2.97
N ASN A 427 -17.82 -3.87 2.99
CA ASN A 427 -17.48 -3.11 1.78
C ASN A 427 -15.98 -3.11 1.40
N CYS A 428 -15.12 -3.80 2.16
CA CYS A 428 -13.67 -3.80 2.00
C CYS A 428 -13.04 -2.40 2.03
N TYR A 429 -13.56 -1.55 2.92
CA TYR A 429 -13.05 -0.20 3.17
C TYR A 429 -11.86 -0.22 4.15
N THR A 430 -11.02 0.79 4.06
CA THR A 430 -10.04 1.15 5.10
C THR A 430 -10.72 1.87 6.25
N ALA A 431 -10.10 1.88 7.44
CA ALA A 431 -10.66 2.54 8.62
C ALA A 431 -10.97 4.05 8.44
N LEU A 432 -10.26 4.74 7.54
CA LEU A 432 -10.55 6.14 7.19
C LEU A 432 -11.79 6.26 6.29
N GLU A 433 -11.88 5.41 5.26
CA GLU A 433 -13.06 5.36 4.38
C GLU A 433 -14.31 4.98 5.18
N GLU A 434 -14.21 4.03 6.10
CA GLU A 434 -15.30 3.64 7.02
C GLU A 434 -15.76 4.81 7.89
N LEU A 435 -14.83 5.56 8.51
CA LEU A 435 -15.16 6.78 9.24
C LEU A 435 -15.87 7.81 8.34
N VAL A 436 -15.37 8.04 7.12
CA VAL A 436 -15.97 9.00 6.19
C VAL A 436 -17.39 8.57 5.76
N TYR A 437 -17.60 7.28 5.44
CA TYR A 437 -18.90 6.79 4.98
C TYR A 437 -19.92 6.62 6.12
N THR A 438 -19.50 6.33 7.35
CA THR A 438 -20.42 6.34 8.53
C THR A 438 -21.02 7.72 8.80
N PHE A 439 -20.29 8.81 8.50
CA PHE A 439 -20.82 10.18 8.55
C PHE A 439 -21.54 10.64 7.25
N GLY A 440 -21.95 9.70 6.39
CA GLY A 440 -22.70 10.00 5.16
C GLY A 440 -21.83 10.34 3.94
N GLY A 441 -20.54 10.01 3.98
CA GLY A 441 -19.62 10.16 2.85
C GLY A 441 -18.79 11.45 2.89
N PRO A 442 -17.86 11.63 1.93
CA PRO A 442 -16.80 12.65 2.00
C PRO A 442 -17.33 14.08 2.09
N TRP A 443 -18.43 14.39 1.40
CA TRP A 443 -19.03 15.72 1.43
C TRP A 443 -19.62 16.06 2.81
N LEU A 444 -20.49 15.20 3.36
CA LEU A 444 -21.12 15.42 4.66
C LEU A 444 -20.08 15.43 5.80
N PHE A 445 -19.12 14.49 5.78
CA PHE A 445 -18.01 14.49 6.73
C PHE A 445 -17.20 15.80 6.68
N SER A 446 -16.89 16.30 5.48
CA SER A 446 -16.15 17.56 5.30
C SER A 446 -16.94 18.79 5.79
N PHE A 447 -18.25 18.85 5.54
CA PHE A 447 -19.10 19.93 6.06
C PHE A 447 -19.22 19.90 7.59
N ILE A 448 -19.38 18.71 8.19
CA ILE A 448 -19.41 18.53 9.65
C ILE A 448 -18.08 18.96 10.27
N LEU A 449 -16.96 18.52 9.70
CA LEU A 449 -15.62 18.89 10.15
C LEU A 449 -15.39 20.40 10.05
N LEU A 450 -15.76 21.03 8.93
CA LEU A 450 -15.66 22.48 8.74
C LEU A 450 -16.52 23.26 9.75
N GLY A 451 -17.75 22.81 10.00
CA GLY A 451 -18.63 23.41 11.01
C GLY A 451 -18.06 23.31 12.42
N LEU A 452 -17.49 22.15 12.78
CA LEU A 452 -16.81 21.94 14.06
C LEU A 452 -15.57 22.86 14.20
N LEU A 453 -14.76 22.98 13.16
CA LEU A 453 -13.58 23.85 13.12
C LEU A 453 -13.95 25.33 13.31
N ILE A 454 -15.00 25.80 12.64
CA ILE A 454 -15.49 27.18 12.79
C ILE A 454 -16.03 27.42 14.21
N LEU A 455 -16.82 26.48 14.75
CA LEU A 455 -17.36 26.58 16.11
C LEU A 455 -16.23 26.65 17.16
N LEU A 456 -15.23 25.77 17.06
CA LEU A 456 -14.05 25.77 17.93
C LEU A 456 -13.22 27.05 17.77
N ALA A 457 -13.06 27.57 16.56
CA ALA A 457 -12.35 28.83 16.31
C ALA A 457 -13.08 30.04 16.92
N LEU A 458 -14.41 30.07 16.86
CA LEU A 458 -15.23 31.09 17.53
C LEU A 458 -15.07 31.02 19.06
N VAL A 459 -15.10 29.81 19.64
CA VAL A 459 -14.84 29.60 21.08
C VAL A 459 -13.44 30.07 21.47
N LEU A 460 -12.40 29.75 20.68
CA LEU A 460 -11.03 30.24 20.92
C LEU A 460 -10.94 31.76 20.79
N SER A 461 -11.63 32.38 19.83
CA SER A 461 -11.66 33.84 19.66
C SER A 461 -12.34 34.55 20.83
N VAL A 462 -13.47 34.01 21.33
CA VAL A 462 -14.15 34.53 22.52
C VAL A 462 -13.30 34.33 23.78
N ALA A 463 -12.65 33.18 23.91
CA ALA A 463 -11.70 32.94 25.00
C ALA A 463 -10.53 33.92 24.98
N ARG A 464 -9.92 34.16 23.80
CA ARG A 464 -8.84 35.14 23.61
C ARG A 464 -9.28 36.54 24.05
N MET A 465 -10.44 37.01 23.61
CA MET A 465 -10.98 38.31 24.04
C MET A 465 -11.18 38.38 25.56
N LYS A 466 -11.70 37.31 26.18
CA LYS A 466 -11.96 37.26 27.63
C LYS A 466 -10.70 37.21 28.48
N TYR A 467 -9.65 36.50 28.04
CA TYR A 467 -8.38 36.41 28.77
C TYR A 467 -7.49 37.64 28.55
N ALA A 468 -7.45 38.22 27.34
CA ALA A 468 -6.71 39.46 27.09
C ALA A 468 -7.28 40.65 27.87
N ALA A 469 -8.62 40.70 28.05
CA ALA A 469 -9.28 41.74 28.83
C ALA A 469 -9.14 41.60 30.36
N TRP A 470 -8.46 40.57 30.89
CA TRP A 470 -8.22 40.42 32.33
C TRP A 470 -6.94 41.12 32.81
N ASP A 471 -6.02 41.46 31.92
CA ASP A 471 -4.79 42.20 32.23
C ASP A 471 -4.98 43.74 32.22
N GLU A 472 -6.14 44.25 31.77
CA GLU A 472 -6.50 45.68 31.85
C GLU A 472 -7.80 45.87 32.66
N LEU A 473 -7.68 46.54 33.82
CA LEU A 473 -8.84 46.95 34.61
C LEU A 473 -9.71 47.94 33.81
N PRO A 474 -11.03 47.72 33.66
CA PRO A 474 -11.83 48.49 32.72
C PRO A 474 -12.11 49.92 33.22
N ALA A 475 -11.54 50.92 32.52
CA ALA A 475 -12.04 52.29 32.58
C ALA A 475 -13.34 52.41 31.73
N LEU A 476 -14.42 52.89 32.35
CA LEU A 476 -15.78 52.81 31.81
C LEU A 476 -16.11 53.99 30.87
N VAL A 477 -15.91 53.85 29.55
CA VAL A 477 -16.41 54.78 28.53
C VAL A 477 -16.93 53.99 27.29
N PRO A 478 -18.10 54.32 26.71
CA PRO A 478 -18.66 53.59 25.56
C PRO A 478 -17.97 53.93 24.22
N PRO A 479 -18.06 53.05 23.20
CA PRO A 479 -17.34 53.22 21.94
C PRO A 479 -18.03 54.22 20.99
N GLN A 480 -17.29 55.23 20.54
CA GLN A 480 -17.65 56.06 19.39
C GLN A 480 -16.88 55.65 18.12
N HIS A 481 -17.50 55.89 16.97
CA HIS A 481 -17.01 55.44 15.67
C HIS A 481 -15.70 56.12 15.25
N SER A 482 -14.93 55.39 14.44
CA SER A 482 -13.70 55.78 13.77
C SER A 482 -13.61 57.26 13.34
N SER A 483 -12.78 58.05 14.03
CA SER A 483 -11.99 59.12 13.42
C SER A 483 -10.91 59.63 14.38
N ARG A 484 -9.80 60.11 13.80
CA ARG A 484 -8.68 60.82 14.44
C ARG A 484 -7.77 59.99 15.35
N ILE A 485 -6.51 59.89 14.93
CA ILE A 485 -5.40 59.36 15.70
C ILE A 485 -4.94 60.46 16.66
N ASP A 486 -5.11 60.25 17.96
CA ASP A 486 -4.31 60.95 18.99
C ASP A 486 -3.26 59.95 19.49
N HIS A 487 -2.04 60.03 18.97
CA HIS A 487 -0.88 59.24 19.41
C HIS A 487 0.09 60.07 20.25
N SER A 488 -0.45 60.77 21.25
CA SER A 488 0.29 61.09 22.47
C SER A 488 -0.23 60.21 23.61
N PHE A 489 0.41 59.05 23.81
CA PHE A 489 0.25 58.35 25.09
C PHE A 489 0.73 59.30 26.20
N PRO A 490 -0.12 59.68 27.16
CA PRO A 490 0.33 60.48 28.29
C PRO A 490 1.31 59.62 29.09
N PHE A 491 2.54 60.09 29.20
CA PHE A 491 3.53 59.46 30.06
C PHE A 491 3.11 59.73 31.50
N LEU A 492 2.33 58.82 32.10
CA LEU A 492 1.82 58.99 33.45
C LEU A 492 2.97 58.99 34.46
N GLU A 493 3.25 60.18 34.98
CA GLU A 493 4.12 60.48 36.12
C GLU A 493 3.83 59.49 37.27
N SER A 494 4.75 58.56 37.51
CA SER A 494 4.63 57.57 38.58
C SER A 494 6.01 56.99 38.92
N LEU A 495 6.65 57.55 39.94
CA LEU A 495 7.99 57.21 40.49
C LEU A 495 9.19 57.18 39.52
N ASN A 496 8.98 57.16 38.21
CA ASN A 496 10.04 57.13 37.21
C ASN A 496 10.80 58.46 37.11
N GLU A 497 10.18 59.60 37.43
CA GLU A 497 10.86 60.92 37.50
C GLU A 497 12.01 60.94 38.53
N VAL A 498 11.81 60.31 39.70
CA VAL A 498 12.84 60.18 40.74
C VAL A 498 13.98 59.25 40.30
N LEU A 499 13.75 58.44 39.25
CA LEU A 499 14.74 57.59 38.58
C LEU A 499 15.29 58.22 37.29
N GLU A 500 14.65 59.27 36.76
CA GLU A 500 15.08 60.00 35.57
C GLU A 500 16.18 61.00 35.88
N THR A 501 16.21 61.61 37.07
CA THR A 501 17.35 62.41 37.53
C THR A 501 18.66 61.64 37.45
N ASN A 502 18.70 60.41 37.99
CA ASN A 502 19.86 59.51 37.89
C ASN A 502 20.16 59.10 36.43
N ARG A 503 19.15 58.91 35.57
CA ARG A 503 19.35 58.54 34.15
C ARG A 503 19.82 59.69 33.26
N ILE A 504 19.50 60.93 33.62
CA ILE A 504 19.98 62.14 32.94
C ILE A 504 21.46 62.39 33.28
N GLU A 505 21.90 62.09 34.52
CA GLU A 505 23.33 62.09 34.85
C GLU A 505 24.11 61.02 34.06
N GLU A 506 23.54 59.82 33.88
CA GLU A 506 24.18 58.74 33.11
C GLU A 506 24.38 59.11 31.62
N SER A 507 23.43 59.78 30.97
CA SER A 507 23.59 60.15 29.55
C SER A 507 24.63 61.25 29.34
N GLN A 508 24.79 62.16 30.31
CA GLN A 508 25.85 63.17 30.29
C GLN A 508 27.26 62.59 30.52
N GLY A 509 27.39 61.38 31.07
CA GLY A 509 28.69 60.71 31.27
C GLY A 509 29.21 59.92 30.05
N HIS A 510 28.37 59.66 29.04
CA HIS A 510 28.68 58.70 27.98
C HIS A 510 29.70 59.21 26.93
N VAL A 511 30.76 58.44 26.70
CA VAL A 511 31.83 58.75 25.75
C VAL A 511 31.65 58.03 24.42
N HIS A 512 31.66 56.70 24.44
CA HIS A 512 31.72 55.90 23.23
C HIS A 512 31.06 54.54 23.42
N ARG A 513 30.45 54.04 22.34
CA ARG A 513 29.78 52.74 22.25
C ARG A 513 30.60 51.82 21.37
N MET A 514 31.18 50.78 21.95
CA MET A 514 31.98 49.79 21.24
C MET A 514 31.15 48.56 20.91
N TYR A 515 30.92 48.29 19.62
CA TYR A 515 30.13 47.14 19.18
C TYR A 515 30.94 45.84 19.13
N PHE A 516 30.30 44.72 19.47
CA PHE A 516 30.87 43.39 19.26
C PHE A 516 30.79 42.98 17.79
N MET A 517 31.85 42.32 17.31
CA MET A 517 31.91 41.69 16.00
C MET A 517 31.34 40.26 16.04
N GLY A 518 30.82 39.80 14.90
CA GLY A 518 30.26 38.45 14.72
C GLY A 518 28.74 38.34 14.99
N PRO A 519 28.04 37.39 14.32
CA PRO A 519 26.57 37.23 14.40
C PRO A 519 26.08 36.38 15.59
N ASN A 520 26.90 36.21 16.63
CA ASN A 520 26.61 35.41 17.82
C ASN A 520 26.13 33.97 17.51
N THR A 521 26.84 33.25 16.65
CA THR A 521 26.51 31.85 16.30
C THR A 521 27.51 30.89 16.93
N PHE A 522 27.17 29.61 17.03
CA PHE A 522 28.10 28.59 17.53
C PHE A 522 29.39 28.44 16.69
N GLY A 523 29.40 28.94 15.44
CA GLY A 523 30.60 28.98 14.58
C GLY A 523 31.38 30.30 14.64
N GLU A 524 30.74 31.40 15.04
CA GLU A 524 31.37 32.72 15.20
C GLU A 524 30.68 33.46 16.36
N PRO A 525 31.23 33.36 17.60
CA PRO A 525 30.72 34.06 18.76
C PRO A 525 30.99 35.56 18.68
N TRP A 526 30.35 36.31 19.58
CA TRP A 526 30.71 37.72 19.81
C TRP A 526 32.18 37.87 20.21
N HIS A 527 32.84 38.88 19.66
CA HIS A 527 34.20 39.26 20.05
C HIS A 527 34.43 40.77 19.89
N LEU A 528 35.27 41.35 20.74
CA LEU A 528 35.76 42.72 20.61
C LEU A 528 37.14 42.74 19.94
N PRO A 529 37.45 43.74 19.08
CA PRO A 529 38.80 43.98 18.61
C PRO A 529 39.72 44.40 19.77
N ARG A 530 40.99 43.97 19.71
CA ARG A 530 41.98 44.23 20.77
C ARG A 530 42.42 45.69 20.87
N CYS A 531 42.52 46.40 19.75
CA CYS A 531 42.91 47.81 19.77
C CYS A 531 41.75 48.68 20.27
N PRO A 532 41.95 49.56 21.27
CA PRO A 532 40.95 50.54 21.67
C PRO A 532 40.72 51.58 20.55
N PRO A 533 39.49 52.09 20.36
CA PRO A 533 39.20 53.15 19.41
C PRO A 533 39.76 54.51 19.88
N GLU A 534 40.03 55.42 18.94
CA GLU A 534 40.67 56.73 19.20
C GLU A 534 39.90 57.61 20.21
N GLN A 535 38.59 57.39 20.38
CA GLN A 535 37.76 58.12 21.34
C GLN A 535 37.86 57.57 22.77
N VAL A 536 38.53 56.44 22.98
CA VAL A 536 38.62 55.70 24.27
C VAL A 536 40.07 55.55 24.73
N THR A 537 41.06 55.65 23.84
CA THR A 537 42.51 55.61 24.15
C THR A 537 42.92 56.56 25.28
N ASP A 538 42.27 57.72 25.40
CA ASP A 538 42.61 58.72 26.41
C ASP A 538 42.07 58.44 27.83
N ILE A 539 41.09 57.53 27.95
CA ILE A 539 40.43 57.15 29.21
C ILE A 539 40.97 55.79 29.71
N VAL A 540 41.70 55.06 28.86
CA VAL A 540 42.00 53.65 29.08
C VAL A 540 43.51 53.36 29.08
N TYR A 541 43.93 52.36 29.86
CA TYR A 541 45.26 51.76 29.79
C TYR A 541 45.27 50.60 28.78
N GLU A 542 46.02 50.73 27.69
CA GLU A 542 46.01 49.78 26.57
C GLU A 542 46.30 48.32 26.98
N ASP A 543 47.31 48.08 27.83
CA ASP A 543 47.66 46.73 28.31
C ASP A 543 46.61 46.10 29.24
N ALA A 544 45.83 46.92 29.95
CA ALA A 544 44.72 46.44 30.77
C ALA A 544 43.45 46.23 29.93
N PHE A 545 43.27 47.02 28.88
CA PHE A 545 42.22 46.85 27.88
C PHE A 545 42.38 45.58 27.07
N ASN A 546 43.60 45.28 26.60
CA ASN A 546 43.90 44.03 25.88
C ASN A 546 43.51 42.79 26.70
N ARG A 547 43.81 42.78 28.01
CA ARG A 547 43.41 41.70 28.93
C ARG A 547 41.90 41.62 29.13
N PHE A 548 41.23 42.75 29.35
CA PHE A 548 39.77 42.83 29.40
C PHE A 548 39.11 42.27 28.13
N VAL A 549 39.62 42.63 26.95
CA VAL A 549 39.11 42.12 25.66
C VAL A 549 39.33 40.61 25.54
N ASP A 550 40.49 40.08 25.92
CA ASP A 550 40.76 38.64 25.86
C ASP A 550 39.86 37.83 26.84
N GLU A 551 39.60 38.35 28.04
CA GLU A 551 38.66 37.74 29.01
C GLU A 551 37.21 37.79 28.50
N VAL A 552 36.76 38.94 28.00
CA VAL A 552 35.43 39.13 27.39
C VAL A 552 35.24 38.18 26.18
N ASN A 553 36.25 38.06 25.32
CA ASN A 553 36.23 37.15 24.17
C ASN A 553 36.20 35.68 24.61
N GLY A 554 36.93 35.33 25.67
CA GLY A 554 36.88 34.00 26.30
C GLY A 554 35.51 33.66 26.89
N LEU A 555 34.88 34.61 27.59
CA LEU A 555 33.53 34.45 28.14
C LEU A 555 32.46 34.34 27.05
N ALA A 556 32.60 35.07 25.95
CA ALA A 556 31.67 35.06 24.82
C ALA A 556 31.76 33.77 23.97
N ALA A 557 32.88 33.06 23.99
CA ALA A 557 33.10 31.84 23.20
C ALA A 557 32.16 30.68 23.61
N TYR A 558 31.65 29.93 22.62
CA TYR A 558 30.80 28.75 22.84
C TYR A 558 31.61 27.46 22.98
N GLN A 559 31.11 26.50 23.76
CA GLN A 559 31.70 25.16 23.85
C GLN A 559 31.20 24.27 22.71
N TRP A 560 32.06 23.38 22.20
CA TRP A 560 31.79 22.57 20.99
C TRP A 560 30.48 21.76 21.09
N TRP A 561 30.17 21.23 22.28
CA TRP A 561 28.98 20.41 22.51
C TRP A 561 27.67 21.22 22.45
N GLU A 562 27.71 22.53 22.76
CA GLU A 562 26.53 23.40 22.68
C GLU A 562 26.06 23.54 21.23
N GLY A 563 27.02 23.61 20.30
CA GLY A 563 26.78 23.58 18.85
C GLY A 563 26.38 22.20 18.32
N SER A 564 26.92 21.11 18.87
CA SER A 564 26.50 19.74 18.51
C SER A 564 25.05 19.45 18.91
N ILE A 565 24.62 19.85 20.11
CA ILE A 565 23.22 19.73 20.55
C ILE A 565 22.30 20.55 19.63
N TYR A 566 22.70 21.78 19.29
CA TYR A 566 21.94 22.59 18.33
C TYR A 566 21.79 21.92 16.96
N ARG A 567 22.86 21.32 16.41
CA ARG A 567 22.80 20.59 15.13
C ARG A 567 21.84 19.40 15.20
N ILE A 568 21.92 18.58 16.26
CA ILE A 568 21.02 17.43 16.46
C ILE A 568 19.56 17.90 16.57
N LEU A 569 19.29 18.89 17.42
CA LEU A 569 17.95 19.46 17.56
C LEU A 569 17.45 20.12 16.27
N SER A 570 18.32 20.72 15.45
CA SER A 570 17.89 21.37 14.21
C SER A 570 17.33 20.39 13.17
N VAL A 571 17.72 19.12 13.25
CA VAL A 571 17.19 18.02 12.43
C VAL A 571 15.95 17.39 13.07
N LEU A 572 15.98 17.12 14.38
CA LEU A 572 14.90 16.36 15.06
C LEU A 572 13.71 17.23 15.52
N ALA A 573 13.96 18.49 15.88
CA ALA A 573 12.98 19.38 16.51
C ALA A 573 13.41 20.86 16.41
N TYR A 574 13.26 21.46 15.21
CA TYR A 574 13.65 22.84 14.94
C TYR A 574 13.20 23.90 16.00
N PRO A 575 11.98 23.84 16.59
CA PRO A 575 11.60 24.73 17.69
C PRO A 575 12.50 24.66 18.92
N LEU A 576 12.90 23.45 19.31
CA LEU A 576 13.80 23.23 20.45
C LEU A 576 15.21 23.72 20.12
N ALA A 577 15.65 23.59 18.86
CA ALA A 577 16.93 24.15 18.40
C ALA A 577 16.96 25.69 18.51
N SER A 578 15.90 26.37 18.06
CA SER A 578 15.77 27.83 18.15
C SER A 578 15.74 28.32 19.60
N SER A 579 14.94 27.65 20.45
CA SER A 579 14.87 27.94 21.89
C SER A 579 16.21 27.73 22.59
N TRP A 580 16.91 26.61 22.30
CA TRP A 580 18.24 26.31 22.82
C TRP A 580 19.26 27.39 22.45
N LEU A 581 19.31 27.82 21.19
CA LEU A 581 20.20 28.89 20.73
C LEU A 581 19.91 30.20 21.49
N GLN A 582 18.65 30.62 21.61
CA GLN A 582 18.30 31.82 22.35
C GLN A 582 18.64 31.72 23.84
N GLN A 583 18.41 30.58 24.48
CA GLN A 583 18.75 30.36 25.89
C GLN A 583 20.28 30.44 26.13
N ARG A 584 21.08 29.86 25.23
CA ARG A 584 22.55 29.92 25.27
C ARG A 584 23.07 31.35 25.08
N ARG A 585 22.50 32.10 24.13
CA ARG A 585 22.80 33.53 23.92
C ARG A 585 22.44 34.38 25.15
N LYS A 586 21.27 34.16 25.76
CA LYS A 586 20.86 34.86 27.00
C LYS A 586 21.84 34.58 28.14
N LYS A 587 22.25 33.33 28.33
CA LYS A 587 23.25 32.94 29.34
C LYS A 587 24.58 33.67 29.11
N LYS A 588 25.06 33.73 27.87
CA LYS A 588 26.30 34.44 27.52
C LYS A 588 26.23 35.95 27.79
N LEU A 589 25.14 36.61 27.41
CA LEU A 589 24.92 38.02 27.74
C LEU A 589 24.86 38.26 29.26
N GLN A 590 24.21 37.37 30.00
CA GLN A 590 24.14 37.47 31.46
C GLN A 590 25.53 37.31 32.08
N GLN A 591 26.31 36.31 31.67
CA GLN A 591 27.70 36.14 32.12
C GLN A 591 28.57 37.37 31.83
N LEU A 592 28.44 37.99 30.64
CA LEU A 592 29.16 39.22 30.31
C LEU A 592 28.72 40.42 31.16
N ARG A 593 27.43 40.51 31.51
CA ARG A 593 26.92 41.58 32.40
C ARG A 593 27.36 41.39 33.84
N ASP A 594 27.30 40.17 34.35
CA ASP A 594 27.69 39.84 35.72
C ASP A 594 29.22 40.04 35.88
N PHE A 595 30.01 39.62 34.88
CA PHE A 595 31.45 39.89 34.82
C PHE A 595 31.77 41.39 34.89
N VAL A 596 31.24 42.20 33.96
CA VAL A 596 31.53 43.64 33.91
C VAL A 596 30.97 44.42 35.10
N ARG A 597 29.90 43.94 35.75
CA ARG A 597 29.29 44.63 36.89
C ARG A 597 29.87 44.25 38.26
N SER A 598 30.45 43.05 38.40
CA SER A 598 30.78 42.51 39.72
C SER A 598 32.04 41.64 39.82
N GLU A 599 32.59 41.13 38.72
CA GLU A 599 33.82 40.31 38.75
C GLU A 599 35.05 41.06 38.24
N TYR A 600 34.87 42.13 37.45
CA TYR A 600 35.97 42.90 36.84
C TYR A 600 36.17 44.26 37.52
N ASP A 601 37.36 44.49 38.09
CA ASP A 601 37.78 45.69 38.84
C ASP A 601 37.81 47.02 38.03
N HIS A 602 37.29 47.03 36.81
CA HIS A 602 37.41 48.12 35.81
C HIS A 602 38.84 48.63 35.60
N ALA A 603 39.86 47.79 35.85
CA ALA A 603 41.28 48.16 35.88
C ALA A 603 41.81 48.76 34.56
N CYS A 604 41.09 48.63 33.45
CA CYS A 604 41.38 49.31 32.20
C CYS A 604 41.11 50.82 32.23
N LEU A 605 40.23 51.33 33.10
CA LEU A 605 39.91 52.76 33.20
C LEU A 605 40.97 53.53 34.00
N ARG A 606 41.29 54.75 33.57
CA ARG A 606 42.25 55.64 34.24
C ARG A 606 41.65 56.26 35.51
N SER A 607 40.40 56.73 35.45
CA SER A 607 39.64 57.26 36.60
C SER A 607 39.71 56.34 37.83
N CYS A 608 39.95 56.92 39.00
CA CYS A 608 39.92 56.20 40.27
C CYS A 608 38.47 55.99 40.74
N ARG A 609 37.57 56.96 40.47
CA ARG A 609 36.17 56.89 40.88
C ARG A 609 35.38 55.82 40.14
N SER A 610 35.55 55.73 38.82
CA SER A 610 34.85 54.72 37.98
C SER A 610 35.23 53.29 38.36
N ARG A 611 36.51 53.07 38.72
CA ARG A 611 37.02 51.81 39.29
C ARG A 611 36.43 51.49 40.66
N ALA A 612 36.36 52.47 41.55
CA ALA A 612 35.83 52.26 42.91
C ALA A 612 34.32 52.00 42.96
N LEU A 613 33.54 52.56 42.02
CA LEU A 613 32.07 52.49 42.01
C LEU A 613 31.50 51.44 41.03
N TYR A 614 32.32 50.82 40.18
CA TYR A 614 31.87 49.90 39.11
C TYR A 614 30.88 50.54 38.12
N GLU A 615 31.05 51.83 37.85
CA GLU A 615 30.10 52.66 37.05
C GLU A 615 30.60 52.97 35.63
N GLY A 616 31.88 52.72 35.31
CA GLY A 616 32.50 53.21 34.07
C GLY A 616 32.28 52.38 32.80
N LEU A 617 31.77 51.15 32.91
CA LEU A 617 31.47 50.27 31.77
C LEU A 617 30.08 49.65 31.94
N LYS A 618 29.28 49.57 30.87
CA LYS A 618 28.02 48.81 30.85
C LYS A 618 27.89 47.96 29.60
N VAL A 619 27.40 46.72 29.75
CA VAL A 619 27.18 45.79 28.62
C VAL A 619 25.68 45.67 28.30
N ALA A 620 25.32 46.00 27.07
CA ALA A 620 23.98 45.87 26.55
C ALA A 620 23.95 45.14 25.20
N ALA A 621 22.76 44.72 24.78
CA ALA A 621 22.56 43.94 23.58
C ALA A 621 21.11 44.07 23.10
N THR A 622 20.92 43.86 21.80
CA THR A 622 19.62 43.94 21.12
C THR A 622 18.70 42.78 21.52
N SER A 623 17.38 42.95 21.33
CA SER A 623 16.34 42.01 21.79
C SER A 623 16.33 40.65 21.06
N ASP A 624 17.02 40.54 19.94
CA ASP A 624 17.30 39.32 19.17
C ASP A 624 18.62 38.63 19.57
N LEU A 625 19.45 39.31 20.38
CA LEU A 625 20.76 38.85 20.85
C LEU A 625 21.73 38.55 19.69
N MET A 626 21.60 39.25 18.56
CA MET A 626 22.56 39.20 17.45
C MET A 626 23.68 40.23 17.62
N LEU A 627 23.37 41.42 18.17
CA LEU A 627 24.32 42.51 18.39
C LEU A 627 24.45 42.81 19.89
N ALA A 628 25.68 42.95 20.37
CA ALA A 628 26.02 43.44 21.70
C ALA A 628 26.95 44.65 21.59
N TYR A 629 27.04 45.43 22.65
CA TYR A 629 27.93 46.59 22.76
C TYR A 629 28.34 46.86 24.22
N VAL A 630 29.49 47.51 24.37
CA VAL A 630 30.00 48.04 25.64
C VAL A 630 29.97 49.57 25.56
N ASP A 631 29.26 50.20 26.50
CA ASP A 631 29.19 51.66 26.64
C ASP A 631 30.19 52.12 27.71
N PHE A 632 30.99 53.14 27.37
CA PHE A 632 32.02 53.73 28.24
C PHE A 632 31.52 55.06 28.84
N PHE A 633 31.68 55.21 30.16
CA PHE A 633 31.25 56.39 30.92
C PHE A 633 32.43 57.04 31.65
N LEU A 634 32.48 58.37 31.66
CA LEU A 634 33.48 59.14 32.40
C LEU A 634 33.21 59.11 33.90
N GLY A 635 34.27 58.87 34.67
CA GLY A 635 34.26 59.18 36.10
C GLY A 635 34.15 60.69 36.33
N GLY A 636 33.50 61.09 37.43
CA GLY A 636 33.40 62.51 37.81
C GLY A 636 34.76 63.20 38.06
N ASP A 637 35.83 62.42 38.25
CA ASP A 637 37.23 62.83 38.36
C ASP A 637 37.92 63.09 37.01
N GLU A 638 37.31 62.70 35.88
CA GLU A 638 37.86 62.87 34.52
C GLU A 638 37.10 63.89 33.64
N LYS A 639 36.10 64.60 34.18
CA LYS A 639 35.38 65.65 33.45
C LYS A 639 36.33 66.80 33.08
N ARG A 640 36.70 66.89 31.79
CA ARG A 640 37.46 68.00 31.18
C ARG A 640 36.51 68.85 30.35
N VAL A 641 36.90 70.08 29.99
CA VAL A 641 36.06 70.93 29.11
C VAL A 641 35.82 70.27 27.75
N ASP A 642 36.77 69.45 27.29
CA ASP A 642 36.70 68.72 26.01
C ASP A 642 36.05 67.32 26.10
N LEU A 643 35.70 66.83 27.31
CA LEU A 643 35.13 65.49 27.54
C LEU A 643 33.94 65.51 28.51
N PRO A 644 32.75 65.02 28.11
CA PRO A 644 32.49 64.23 26.91
C PRO A 644 32.38 65.11 25.63
N PRO A 645 32.83 64.62 24.47
CA PRO A 645 32.73 65.37 23.22
C PRO A 645 31.27 65.65 22.85
N HIS A 646 30.99 66.85 22.33
CA HIS A 646 29.67 67.22 21.80
C HIS A 646 29.32 66.41 20.54
N LEU A 647 28.03 66.27 20.20
CA LEU A 647 27.60 65.45 19.06
C LEU A 647 28.35 65.77 17.76
N HIS A 648 28.55 67.05 17.44
CA HIS A 648 29.30 67.48 16.25
C HIS A 648 30.77 67.03 16.21
N GLN A 649 31.41 66.84 17.38
CA GLN A 649 32.77 66.31 17.50
C GLN A 649 32.83 64.77 17.42
N ARG A 650 31.68 64.09 17.50
CA ARG A 650 31.59 62.63 17.38
C ARG A 650 31.30 62.15 15.95
N PHE A 651 30.98 63.05 15.02
CA PHE A 651 30.77 62.66 13.62
C PHE A 651 32.09 62.29 12.93
N PRO A 652 32.15 61.21 12.13
CA PRO A 652 31.03 60.33 11.77
C PRO A 652 30.68 59.28 12.84
N ILE A 653 29.40 59.17 13.20
CA ILE A 653 28.91 58.17 14.17
C ILE A 653 28.42 56.93 13.42
N SER A 654 28.94 55.76 13.77
CA SER A 654 28.47 54.46 13.27
C SER A 654 27.36 53.87 14.14
N LEU A 655 26.21 53.55 13.54
CA LEU A 655 25.07 52.91 14.20
C LEU A 655 24.79 51.54 13.56
N VAL A 656 25.26 50.47 14.19
CA VAL A 656 25.14 49.10 13.66
C VAL A 656 23.71 48.55 13.87
N PHE A 657 23.17 47.86 12.87
CA PHE A 657 21.89 47.17 12.98
C PHE A 657 22.01 45.85 13.75
N GLY A 658 21.03 45.56 14.59
CA GLY A 658 20.72 44.20 15.03
C GLY A 658 20.03 43.41 13.91
N GLY A 659 19.93 42.10 14.07
CA GLY A 659 19.40 41.16 13.09
C GLY A 659 20.41 40.70 12.04
N ASP A 660 20.04 39.65 11.33
CA ASP A 660 20.76 39.13 10.16
C ASP A 660 19.92 39.23 8.86
N GLY A 661 18.69 39.77 8.95
CA GLY A 661 17.75 39.79 7.82
C GLY A 661 17.16 38.41 7.49
N SER A 662 17.16 37.50 8.47
CA SER A 662 16.39 36.26 8.44
C SER A 662 14.93 36.49 8.85
N TYR A 663 14.08 35.51 8.57
CA TYR A 663 12.67 35.53 8.97
C TYR A 663 12.47 35.51 10.51
N MET A 664 13.45 35.05 11.29
CA MET A 664 13.40 35.05 12.77
C MET A 664 13.99 36.33 13.40
N ALA A 665 14.92 36.99 12.70
CA ALA A 665 15.65 38.16 13.18
C ALA A 665 15.79 39.21 12.05
N PRO A 666 14.71 39.96 11.76
CA PRO A 666 14.77 41.08 10.81
C PRO A 666 15.81 42.11 11.23
N LEU A 667 16.37 42.82 10.24
CA LEU A 667 17.26 43.94 10.53
C LEU A 667 16.50 45.04 11.30
N SER A 668 17.13 45.59 12.34
CA SER A 668 16.56 46.69 13.13
C SER A 668 17.65 47.55 13.77
N LEU A 669 17.41 48.85 13.83
CA LEU A 669 18.16 49.82 14.61
C LEU A 669 17.54 49.91 16.02
N HIS A 670 18.34 49.66 17.04
CA HIS A 670 17.93 49.81 18.44
C HIS A 670 18.31 51.21 18.95
N SER A 671 17.31 52.02 19.33
CA SER A 671 17.54 53.31 19.98
C SER A 671 17.35 53.18 21.48
N ASP A 672 18.47 53.18 22.22
CA ASP A 672 18.48 53.32 23.67
C ASP A 672 18.23 54.78 24.09
N ASN A 673 17.87 54.98 25.36
CA ASN A 673 17.84 56.31 25.98
C ASN A 673 19.15 57.09 25.79
N ILE A 674 20.30 56.40 25.79
CA ILE A 674 21.62 57.01 25.53
C ILE A 674 21.68 57.56 24.10
N LEU A 675 21.29 56.76 23.10
CA LEU A 675 21.32 57.19 21.70
C LEU A 675 20.32 58.33 21.44
N THR A 676 19.10 58.22 21.98
CA THR A 676 18.10 59.30 21.89
C THR A 676 18.61 60.58 22.57
N SER A 677 19.24 60.49 23.76
CA SER A 677 19.80 61.63 24.49
C SER A 677 21.06 62.25 23.85
N LEU A 678 21.77 61.50 23.00
CA LEU A 678 22.85 62.03 22.17
C LEU A 678 22.28 62.77 20.96
N MET A 679 21.33 62.15 20.24
CA MET A 679 20.70 62.76 19.08
C MET A 679 19.84 63.99 19.42
N SER A 680 19.29 64.05 20.64
CA SER A 680 18.56 65.22 21.15
C SER A 680 19.41 66.49 21.31
N GLN A 681 20.73 66.42 21.12
CA GLN A 681 21.59 67.60 21.01
C GLN A 681 21.38 68.37 19.69
N SER A 682 20.78 67.75 18.67
CA SER A 682 20.53 68.36 17.35
C SER A 682 19.13 68.11 16.77
N VAL A 683 18.51 66.95 17.04
CA VAL A 683 17.20 66.56 16.48
C VAL A 683 16.19 66.30 17.61
N PRO A 684 14.96 66.86 17.58
CA PRO A 684 13.94 66.59 18.59
C PRO A 684 13.69 65.07 18.81
N PRO A 685 13.56 64.60 20.08
CA PRO A 685 13.38 63.17 20.37
C PRO A 685 12.21 62.53 19.63
N THR A 686 11.10 63.25 19.43
CA THR A 686 9.93 62.78 18.66
C THR A 686 10.28 62.45 17.22
N ILE A 687 10.99 63.35 16.53
CA ILE A 687 11.47 63.18 15.15
C ILE A 687 12.47 62.02 15.08
N TRP A 688 13.36 61.89 16.07
CA TRP A 688 14.29 60.76 16.12
C TRP A 688 13.57 59.41 16.31
N TYR A 689 12.64 59.30 17.26
CA TYR A 689 11.84 58.08 17.44
C TYR A 689 11.02 57.74 16.20
N ARG A 690 10.43 58.75 15.55
CA ARG A 690 9.68 58.61 14.30
C ARG A 690 10.55 58.08 13.16
N LEU A 691 11.76 58.63 12.99
CA LEU A 691 12.74 58.16 12.02
C LEU A 691 13.16 56.71 12.28
N VAL A 692 13.45 56.35 13.53
CA VAL A 692 13.82 54.97 13.90
C VAL A 692 12.68 53.99 13.64
N ALA A 693 11.42 54.38 13.90
CA ALA A 693 10.24 53.58 13.56
C ALA A 693 10.09 53.38 12.04
N GLY A 694 10.21 54.47 11.26
CA GLY A 694 10.22 54.47 9.79
C GLY A 694 11.29 53.54 9.23
N LEU A 695 12.53 53.71 9.68
CA LEU A 695 13.66 52.89 9.25
C LEU A 695 13.46 51.41 9.60
N ASN A 696 13.01 51.09 10.82
CA ASN A 696 12.75 49.72 11.24
C ASN A 696 11.63 49.05 10.42
N ALA A 697 10.60 49.80 10.03
CA ALA A 697 9.55 49.31 9.14
C ALA A 697 10.06 48.96 7.73
N GLN A 698 11.06 49.69 7.22
CA GLN A 698 11.72 49.36 5.94
C GLN A 698 12.75 48.23 6.09
N LEU A 699 13.60 48.26 7.12
CA LEU A 699 14.62 47.24 7.41
C LEU A 699 13.98 45.86 7.64
N ARG A 700 12.78 45.81 8.22
CA ARG A 700 11.99 44.57 8.38
C ARG A 700 11.70 43.86 7.06
N LEU A 701 11.62 44.57 5.94
CA LEU A 701 11.37 44.02 4.60
C LEU A 701 12.66 43.53 3.90
N VAL A 702 13.83 43.78 4.48
CA VAL A 702 15.14 43.39 3.93
C VAL A 702 15.37 41.89 4.10
N ARG A 703 15.86 41.24 3.03
CA ARG A 703 16.02 39.76 2.97
C ARG A 703 17.43 39.37 2.58
N LEU A 704 18.09 38.53 3.38
CA LEU A 704 19.45 38.05 3.13
C LEU A 704 19.68 37.50 1.69
N GLY A 705 18.69 36.82 1.11
CA GLY A 705 18.78 36.30 -0.27
C GLY A 705 18.66 37.36 -1.39
N HIS A 706 18.07 38.53 -1.09
CA HIS A 706 17.73 39.60 -2.05
C HIS A 706 18.16 41.00 -1.57
N LEU A 707 19.26 41.08 -0.80
CA LEU A 707 19.79 42.35 -0.27
C LEU A 707 19.97 43.43 -1.34
N LYS A 708 20.36 43.05 -2.57
CA LYS A 708 20.58 44.00 -3.69
C LYS A 708 19.35 44.82 -4.09
N ILE A 709 18.17 44.22 -4.00
CA ILE A 709 16.90 44.89 -4.34
C ILE A 709 16.33 45.53 -3.07
N THR A 710 16.34 44.80 -1.96
CA THR A 710 15.68 45.23 -0.72
C THR A 710 16.37 46.41 -0.04
N PHE A 711 17.71 46.48 0.01
CA PHE A 711 18.42 47.69 0.47
C PHE A 711 18.27 48.87 -0.51
N GLY A 712 17.99 48.63 -1.80
CA GLY A 712 17.69 49.70 -2.75
C GLY A 712 16.45 50.50 -2.34
N HIS A 713 15.42 49.83 -1.80
CA HIS A 713 14.25 50.50 -1.23
C HIS A 713 14.58 51.28 0.05
N VAL A 714 15.46 50.75 0.92
CA VAL A 714 15.89 51.45 2.15
C VAL A 714 16.68 52.72 1.82
N ILE A 715 17.61 52.67 0.86
CA ILE A 715 18.37 53.84 0.42
C ILE A 715 17.45 54.87 -0.23
N SER A 716 16.56 54.45 -1.12
CA SER A 716 15.58 55.35 -1.73
C SER A 716 14.69 56.02 -0.69
N TRP A 717 14.29 55.32 0.38
CA TRP A 717 13.55 55.91 1.49
C TRP A 717 14.41 56.88 2.32
N LEU A 718 15.68 56.58 2.58
CA LEU A 718 16.61 57.50 3.25
C LEU A 718 16.80 58.79 2.45
N GLU A 719 17.04 58.69 1.13
CA GLU A 719 17.23 59.82 0.21
C GLU A 719 15.96 60.69 0.05
N THR A 720 14.76 60.10 0.14
CA THR A 720 13.49 60.82 -0.13
C THR A 720 12.71 61.27 1.12
N HIS A 721 12.79 60.54 2.24
CA HIS A 721 12.00 60.81 3.44
C HIS A 721 12.86 61.29 4.62
N ALA A 722 14.04 60.70 4.83
CA ALA A 722 14.87 60.94 6.01
C ALA A 722 15.83 62.13 5.84
N ASN A 723 16.72 62.08 4.84
CA ASN A 723 17.78 63.07 4.67
C ASN A 723 17.25 64.49 4.37
N PRO A 724 16.15 64.70 3.61
CA PRO A 724 15.55 66.03 3.46
C PRO A 724 15.12 66.64 4.80
N ALA A 725 14.43 65.87 5.64
CA ALA A 725 13.99 66.33 6.97
C ALA A 725 15.16 66.54 7.95
N LEU A 726 16.18 65.69 7.90
CA LEU A 726 17.37 65.80 8.77
C LEU A 726 18.33 66.91 8.35
N SER A 727 18.35 67.29 7.07
CA SER A 727 19.18 68.41 6.58
C SER A 727 18.86 69.73 7.29
N ALA A 728 17.60 69.95 7.65
CA ALA A 728 17.14 71.10 8.44
C ALA A 728 17.76 71.16 9.85
N TYR A 729 18.27 70.04 10.36
CA TYR A 729 18.96 69.90 11.65
C TYR A 729 20.49 69.72 11.50
N GLY A 730 21.04 69.87 10.29
CA GLY A 730 22.49 69.79 10.03
C GLY A 730 23.06 68.36 9.99
N ILE A 731 22.21 67.34 9.82
CA ILE A 731 22.60 65.92 9.85
C ILE A 731 22.31 65.24 8.50
N HIS A 732 23.27 64.44 8.02
CA HIS A 732 23.11 63.51 6.91
C HIS A 732 23.24 62.06 7.40
N ILE A 733 22.46 61.13 6.84
CA ILE A 733 22.51 59.70 7.18
C ILE A 733 22.72 58.87 5.91
N ASP A 734 23.76 58.04 5.94
CA ASP A 734 24.08 57.10 4.87
C ASP A 734 24.02 55.64 5.35
N LEU A 735 23.58 54.74 4.48
CA LEU A 735 23.69 53.30 4.71
C LEU A 735 25.13 52.85 4.45
N ALA A 736 25.70 52.05 5.36
CA ALA A 736 27.06 51.52 5.24
C ALA A 736 27.14 50.04 5.60
N TRP A 737 28.28 49.45 5.24
CA TRP A 737 28.69 48.14 5.73
C TRP A 737 30.03 48.26 6.46
N PHE A 738 30.16 47.51 7.55
CA PHE A 738 31.32 47.48 8.43
C PHE A 738 32.16 46.22 8.16
N GLN A 739 33.43 46.25 8.58
CA GLN A 739 34.47 45.29 8.19
C GLN A 739 33.98 43.83 8.23
N PRO A 740 34.26 43.02 7.18
CA PRO A 740 33.75 41.65 7.12
C PRO A 740 34.53 40.79 8.11
N THR A 741 33.80 39.97 8.88
CA THR A 741 34.41 39.04 9.83
C THR A 741 35.10 37.88 9.12
N SER A 742 35.88 37.08 9.87
CA SER A 742 36.61 35.93 9.32
C SER A 742 35.72 34.90 8.60
N SER A 743 34.44 34.80 8.97
CA SER A 743 33.45 33.94 8.33
C SER A 743 32.91 34.48 6.99
N GLY A 744 33.17 35.74 6.67
CA GLY A 744 32.57 36.48 5.56
C GLY A 744 31.21 37.12 5.88
N TYR A 745 30.84 37.24 7.17
CA TYR A 745 29.67 38.01 7.59
C TYR A 745 29.99 39.50 7.60
N CYS A 746 29.15 40.30 6.94
CA CYS A 746 29.23 41.77 6.96
C CYS A 746 28.18 42.32 7.93
N GLN A 747 28.58 43.19 8.85
CA GLN A 747 27.64 43.98 9.64
C GLN A 747 27.14 45.17 8.80
N PHE A 748 25.85 45.48 8.88
CA PHE A 748 25.22 46.61 8.21
C PHE A 748 24.78 47.64 9.24
N GLY A 749 24.68 48.91 8.84
CA GLY A 749 24.18 49.97 9.70
C GLY A 749 24.20 51.33 9.03
N LEU A 750 24.04 52.38 9.82
CA LEU A 750 24.08 53.76 9.36
C LEU A 750 25.40 54.44 9.75
N VAL A 751 25.78 55.43 8.95
CA VAL A 751 26.80 56.42 9.29
C VAL A 751 26.11 57.78 9.32
N VAL A 752 26.23 58.46 10.45
CA VAL A 752 25.65 59.79 10.68
C VAL A 752 26.77 60.82 10.57
N CYS A 753 26.60 61.79 9.67
CA CYS A 753 27.58 62.82 9.35
C CYS A 753 26.97 64.23 9.52
N ALA A 754 27.82 65.24 9.77
CA ALA A 754 27.40 66.63 9.59
C ALA A 754 27.31 66.98 8.09
N THR A 755 26.33 67.78 7.70
CA THR A 755 26.09 68.19 6.29
C THR A 755 27.17 69.09 5.68
N GLY A 756 28.24 69.45 6.41
CA GLY A 756 29.30 70.35 5.94
C GLY A 756 30.47 69.72 5.18
N ASN A 757 30.44 68.41 4.90
CA ASN A 757 31.60 67.64 4.36
C ASN A 757 31.40 67.09 2.93
N GLU A 758 30.53 67.68 2.10
CA GLU A 758 30.27 67.16 0.75
C GLU A 758 31.47 67.24 -0.21
N ASP A 759 32.36 68.23 -0.03
CA ASP A 759 33.50 68.51 -0.93
C ASP A 759 34.60 67.43 -0.97
N ALA A 760 34.63 66.49 -0.02
CA ALA A 760 35.64 65.43 0.03
C ALA A 760 35.29 64.16 -0.80
N SER A 761 34.07 64.08 -1.34
CA SER A 761 33.50 62.83 -1.85
C SER A 761 33.55 62.62 -3.38
N GLN A 762 33.92 63.66 -4.15
CA GLN A 762 33.81 63.64 -5.63
C GLN A 762 35.12 63.35 -6.41
N SER A 763 36.26 63.14 -5.74
CA SER A 763 37.59 63.16 -6.39
C SER A 763 38.15 61.81 -6.88
N ILE A 764 37.32 60.80 -7.16
CA ILE A 764 37.76 59.52 -7.77
C ILE A 764 36.80 59.07 -8.90
N GLU A 765 36.74 59.85 -9.98
CA GLU A 765 36.37 59.34 -11.31
C GLU A 765 37.55 59.53 -12.27
N SER A 766 38.38 58.49 -12.45
CA SER A 766 39.11 58.29 -13.72
C SER A 766 39.57 56.85 -13.94
N GLN A 767 39.26 56.38 -15.16
CA GLN A 767 39.85 55.28 -15.95
C GLN A 767 39.62 53.80 -15.60
N ASP A 768 39.19 53.10 -16.66
CA ASP A 768 39.12 51.64 -16.81
C ASP A 768 40.50 50.95 -16.71
N GLY A 769 40.49 49.67 -16.31
CA GLY A 769 41.69 48.84 -16.35
C GLY A 769 41.49 47.48 -15.67
N SER A 770 41.30 46.43 -16.47
CA SER A 770 41.22 45.02 -16.06
C SER A 770 42.37 44.55 -15.17
N PHE A 771 42.10 43.82 -14.08
CA PHE A 771 43.08 42.89 -13.48
C PHE A 771 42.47 41.58 -12.93
N VAL A 772 43.29 40.53 -13.05
CA VAL A 772 43.04 39.10 -12.77
C VAL A 772 43.31 38.79 -11.28
N PRO A 773 42.62 37.82 -10.64
CA PRO A 773 42.84 37.53 -9.21
C PRO A 773 44.08 36.64 -8.97
N VAL A 774 44.95 37.06 -8.06
CA VAL A 774 45.99 36.21 -7.44
C VAL A 774 46.02 36.44 -5.93
N THR A 775 46.34 35.38 -5.19
CA THR A 775 46.20 35.22 -3.74
C THR A 775 47.54 35.43 -3.00
N GLN A 776 47.51 35.90 -1.74
CA GLN A 776 48.65 35.97 -0.76
C GLN A 776 49.80 36.92 -1.16
N SER A 777 50.45 37.68 -0.26
CA SER A 777 50.83 37.44 1.14
C SER A 777 51.19 38.76 1.87
N CYS A 778 51.45 38.69 3.18
CA CYS A 778 51.88 39.83 4.02
C CYS A 778 53.38 39.77 4.32
N LEU A 779 54.13 40.88 4.15
CA LEU A 779 55.14 41.40 5.10
C LEU A 779 55.95 42.60 4.55
N LEU A 780 56.10 43.63 5.42
CA LEU A 780 57.17 44.64 5.55
C LEU A 780 57.83 45.30 4.32
N GLU A 781 57.79 46.65 4.24
CA GLU A 781 58.91 47.49 4.71
C GLU A 781 58.47 48.97 4.92
N VAL A 782 59.35 49.81 5.50
CA VAL A 782 59.02 51.13 6.08
C VAL A 782 59.92 52.23 5.52
N HIS A 783 59.36 53.31 4.92
CA HIS A 783 59.83 54.68 5.17
C HIS A 783 58.96 55.85 4.63
N ARG A 784 58.60 56.76 5.56
CA ARG A 784 58.67 58.25 5.49
C ARG A 784 57.87 59.04 4.42
N GLY A 785 56.84 59.78 4.87
CA GLY A 785 56.31 60.93 4.14
C GLY A 785 54.98 61.55 4.65
N ASN A 786 55.07 62.73 5.28
CA ASN A 786 54.02 63.76 5.48
C ASN A 786 52.84 63.53 6.47
N GLN A 787 52.93 64.25 7.60
CA GLN A 787 52.02 64.34 8.76
C GLN A 787 50.64 65.00 8.51
N LEU A 788 50.11 64.98 7.29
CA LEU A 788 48.75 65.49 6.98
C LEU A 788 47.81 64.38 6.46
N SER A 789 48.32 63.17 6.23
CA SER A 789 47.51 62.04 5.76
C SER A 789 47.01 61.11 6.88
N GLU A 790 47.56 61.19 8.09
CA GLU A 790 47.30 60.20 9.15
C GLU A 790 45.86 60.26 9.68
N GLN A 791 45.30 61.45 9.97
CA GLN A 791 43.91 61.59 10.43
C GLN A 791 42.87 61.06 9.42
N MET A 792 43.17 61.10 8.12
CA MET A 792 42.28 60.62 7.05
C MET A 792 42.51 59.14 6.71
N MET A 793 43.62 58.55 7.17
CA MET A 793 43.93 57.12 7.07
C MET A 793 43.45 56.32 8.28
N THR A 794 43.40 56.89 9.49
CA THR A 794 42.87 56.19 10.67
C THR A 794 41.36 56.01 10.62
N HIS A 795 40.61 57.04 10.19
CA HIS A 795 39.16 56.95 9.95
C HIS A 795 38.80 55.83 8.95
N LYS A 796 39.69 55.46 8.01
CA LYS A 796 39.50 54.36 7.06
C LYS A 796 39.55 52.94 7.68
N ARG A 797 39.97 52.77 8.94
CA ARG A 797 40.11 51.43 9.55
C ARG A 797 38.82 50.81 10.08
N ILE A 798 37.78 51.59 10.35
CA ILE A 798 36.53 51.09 10.96
C ILE A 798 35.42 50.88 9.91
N PHE A 799 35.39 51.68 8.84
CA PHE A 799 34.38 51.59 7.78
C PHE A 799 34.80 50.62 6.67
N GLY A 800 33.92 49.66 6.33
CA GLY A 800 34.09 48.81 5.15
C GLY A 800 33.73 49.55 3.85
N GLY A 801 32.68 50.37 3.89
CA GLY A 801 32.36 51.36 2.85
C GLY A 801 30.90 51.81 2.85
N LEU A 802 30.63 52.94 2.17
CA LEU A 802 29.28 53.48 1.99
C LEU A 802 28.51 52.69 0.91
N LEU A 803 27.27 52.31 1.22
CA LEU A 803 26.38 51.54 0.34
C LEU A 803 25.51 52.48 -0.51
N HIS A 804 26.11 53.13 -1.50
CA HIS A 804 25.33 53.83 -2.52
C HIS A 804 24.78 52.88 -3.60
N SER A 805 23.72 53.29 -4.29
CA SER A 805 22.99 52.52 -5.33
C SER A 805 23.89 51.83 -6.36
N LYS A 806 24.96 52.51 -6.81
CA LYS A 806 25.98 52.01 -7.75
C LYS A 806 26.85 50.89 -7.15
N ASN A 807 27.21 50.97 -5.87
CA ASN A 807 28.10 50.03 -5.19
C ASN A 807 27.39 48.73 -4.78
N LEU A 808 26.09 48.79 -4.47
CA LEU A 808 25.25 47.65 -4.08
C LEU A 808 25.26 46.49 -5.09
N ARG A 809 25.44 46.79 -6.38
CA ARG A 809 25.57 45.77 -7.44
C ARG A 809 26.84 44.91 -7.29
N LYS A 810 27.94 45.47 -6.76
CA LYS A 810 29.24 44.79 -6.60
C LYS A 810 29.33 43.86 -5.38
N LEU A 811 28.40 43.96 -4.44
CA LEU A 811 28.39 43.17 -3.20
C LEU A 811 28.23 41.66 -3.52
N LYS A 812 29.23 40.85 -3.16
CA LYS A 812 29.24 39.38 -3.33
C LYS A 812 28.73 38.73 -2.04
N LEU A 813 27.57 38.08 -2.10
CA LEU A 813 27.02 37.33 -0.96
C LEU A 813 27.00 35.82 -1.24
N ARG A 814 27.19 35.01 -0.20
CA ARG A 814 27.14 33.55 -0.28
C ARG A 814 25.69 33.08 -0.37
N ARG A 815 25.33 32.35 -1.45
CA ARG A 815 23.99 31.75 -1.58
C ARG A 815 23.82 30.63 -0.54
N THR A 816 22.75 30.68 0.25
CA THR A 816 22.42 29.69 1.28
C THR A 816 21.50 28.61 0.73
N ILE A 817 21.59 27.39 1.31
CA ILE A 817 20.82 26.21 0.86
C ILE A 817 19.31 26.43 1.01
N CYS A 818 18.87 27.25 1.97
CA CYS A 818 17.45 27.55 2.22
C CYS A 818 16.83 28.61 1.29
N TYR A 819 17.52 29.00 0.21
CA TYR A 819 17.03 29.99 -0.76
C TYR A 819 15.57 29.78 -1.25
N PRO A 820 15.09 28.56 -1.61
CA PRO A 820 13.69 28.38 -2.04
C PRO A 820 12.67 28.73 -0.95
N PHE A 821 12.96 28.46 0.32
CA PHE A 821 12.05 28.81 1.42
C PHE A 821 11.89 30.33 1.60
N SER A 822 12.88 31.14 1.18
CA SER A 822 12.80 32.61 1.25
C SER A 822 11.82 33.26 0.26
N PHE A 823 11.30 32.47 -0.71
CA PHE A 823 10.14 32.87 -1.51
C PHE A 823 8.81 32.62 -0.80
N ILE A 824 8.72 31.58 0.04
CA ILE A 824 7.50 31.21 0.75
C ILE A 824 7.37 31.99 2.06
N LEU A 825 8.43 32.07 2.86
CA LEU A 825 8.43 32.70 4.19
C LEU A 825 9.19 34.02 4.15
N TYR A 826 8.50 35.14 4.37
CA TYR A 826 9.13 36.46 4.47
C TYR A 826 8.26 37.48 5.21
N ASN A 827 8.91 38.49 5.78
CA ASN A 827 8.23 39.60 6.45
C ASN A 827 7.51 40.52 5.43
N THR A 828 6.23 40.81 5.69
CA THR A 828 5.30 41.58 4.83
C THR A 828 4.89 42.92 5.45
N LYS A 829 4.36 43.86 4.67
CA LYS A 829 3.68 45.06 5.24
C LYS A 829 2.38 44.65 5.98
N PRO A 830 1.95 45.40 7.01
CA PRO A 830 0.66 45.20 7.68
C PRO A 830 -0.53 45.53 6.77
N ILE A 831 -1.71 45.01 7.12
CA ILE A 831 -2.97 45.14 6.36
C ILE A 831 -4.10 45.79 7.20
N GLY A 832 -3.93 45.94 8.53
CA GLY A 832 -4.84 46.72 9.37
C GLY A 832 -6.12 46.02 9.88
N HIS A 833 -6.44 44.81 9.39
CA HIS A 833 -7.59 44.02 9.89
C HIS A 833 -7.21 43.01 10.98
N GLN A 834 -6.83 43.50 12.17
CA GLN A 834 -6.28 42.67 13.25
C GLN A 834 -7.20 41.52 13.73
N ASP A 835 -8.49 41.80 13.94
CA ASP A 835 -9.42 40.83 14.54
C ASP A 835 -9.89 39.76 13.55
N LEU A 836 -10.24 40.18 12.33
CA LEU A 836 -10.61 39.26 11.25
C LEU A 836 -9.47 38.29 10.92
N VAL A 837 -8.24 38.79 10.80
CA VAL A 837 -7.06 37.94 10.60
C VAL A 837 -6.84 37.02 11.80
N GLY A 838 -7.06 37.49 13.04
CA GLY A 838 -6.96 36.66 14.25
C GLY A 838 -7.97 35.49 14.30
N LEU A 839 -9.18 35.67 13.79
CA LEU A 839 -10.17 34.60 13.64
C LEU A 839 -9.70 33.57 12.59
N PHE A 840 -9.23 34.02 11.43
CA PHE A 840 -8.68 33.13 10.40
C PHE A 840 -7.48 32.32 10.91
N ILE A 841 -6.57 32.92 11.69
CA ILE A 841 -5.45 32.23 12.33
C ILE A 841 -5.95 31.12 13.27
N SER A 842 -7.02 31.35 14.02
CA SER A 842 -7.63 30.34 14.90
C SER A 842 -8.21 29.15 14.12
N ILE A 843 -8.87 29.41 12.98
CA ILE A 843 -9.36 28.36 12.07
C ILE A 843 -8.20 27.56 11.48
N LEU A 844 -7.16 28.24 10.98
CA LEU A 844 -5.98 27.61 10.36
C LEU A 844 -5.21 26.72 11.36
N LEU A 845 -5.11 27.15 12.61
CA LEU A 845 -4.46 26.38 13.68
C LEU A 845 -5.25 25.10 14.04
N LEU A 846 -6.58 25.15 14.01
CA LEU A 846 -7.43 23.97 14.22
C LEU A 846 -7.44 23.05 13.00
N ALA A 847 -7.43 23.60 11.78
CA ALA A 847 -7.34 22.82 10.55
C ALA A 847 -6.02 22.02 10.48
N ASP A 848 -4.91 22.61 10.94
CA ASP A 848 -3.61 21.95 11.01
C ASP A 848 -3.62 20.69 11.88
N ILE A 849 -4.19 20.75 13.09
CA ILE A 849 -4.24 19.58 13.98
C ILE A 849 -5.20 18.50 13.44
N SER A 850 -6.35 18.87 12.86
CA SER A 850 -7.24 17.91 12.20
C SER A 850 -6.56 17.21 11.04
N LEU A 851 -5.79 17.93 10.22
CA LEU A 851 -5.03 17.36 9.11
C LEU A 851 -3.92 16.40 9.58
N VAL A 852 -3.19 16.77 10.63
CA VAL A 852 -2.18 15.90 11.25
C VAL A 852 -2.82 14.62 11.80
N LEU A 853 -3.99 14.72 12.46
CA LEU A 853 -4.70 13.56 12.99
C LEU A 853 -5.21 12.64 11.88
N LEU A 854 -5.80 13.19 10.81
CA LEU A 854 -6.30 12.42 9.66
C LEU A 854 -5.16 11.72 8.90
N THR A 855 -4.03 12.39 8.69
CA THR A 855 -2.86 11.79 8.05
C THR A 855 -2.21 10.70 8.91
N LEU A 856 -2.16 10.85 10.24
CA LEU A 856 -1.75 9.77 11.15
C LEU A 856 -2.69 8.56 11.08
N LEU A 857 -4.01 8.78 11.05
CA LEU A 857 -5.01 7.70 10.92
C LEU A 857 -4.88 6.97 9.58
N GLN A 858 -4.64 7.71 8.49
CA GLN A 858 -4.40 7.14 7.15
C GLN A 858 -3.10 6.32 7.11
N MET A 859 -2.02 6.81 7.73
CA MET A 859 -0.75 6.06 7.76
C MET A 859 -0.83 4.81 8.65
N TYR A 860 -1.62 4.86 9.74
CA TYR A 860 -1.94 3.70 10.57
C TYR A 860 -2.72 2.63 9.80
N SER A 861 -3.76 3.00 9.03
CA SER A 861 -4.53 2.05 8.22
C SER A 861 -3.71 1.41 7.09
N ILE A 862 -2.71 2.12 6.56
CA ILE A 862 -1.78 1.57 5.56
C ILE A 862 -0.78 0.59 6.20
N SER A 863 -0.06 0.98 7.27
CA SER A 863 0.90 0.12 7.96
C SER A 863 1.38 0.73 9.28
N LEU A 864 1.45 -0.10 10.34
CA LEU A 864 2.10 0.27 11.61
C LEU A 864 3.54 0.74 11.41
N LEU A 865 4.31 0.15 10.48
CA LEU A 865 5.69 0.58 10.20
C LEU A 865 5.71 1.99 9.60
N ASN A 866 4.78 2.32 8.70
CA ASN A 866 4.69 3.64 8.08
C ASN A 866 4.25 4.70 9.11
N PHE A 867 3.28 4.35 9.96
CA PHE A 867 2.86 5.17 11.10
C PHE A 867 4.04 5.45 12.03
N LEU A 868 4.77 4.42 12.46
CA LEU A 868 5.95 4.57 13.31
C LEU A 868 7.07 5.36 12.62
N LEU A 869 7.28 5.19 11.31
CA LEU A 869 8.33 5.92 10.59
C LEU A 869 8.01 7.40 10.46
N VAL A 870 6.76 7.78 10.15
CA VAL A 870 6.31 9.18 10.20
C VAL A 870 6.41 9.75 11.62
N LEU A 871 6.02 8.97 12.64
CA LEU A 871 6.10 9.36 14.04
C LEU A 871 7.55 9.49 14.56
N PHE A 872 8.49 8.65 14.13
CA PHE A 872 9.89 8.68 14.60
C PHE A 872 10.81 9.58 13.79
N VAL A 873 10.48 9.88 12.52
CA VAL A 873 11.22 10.88 11.72
C VAL A 873 10.78 12.31 12.07
N LEU A 874 9.53 12.51 12.51
CA LEU A 874 8.96 13.82 12.86
C LEU A 874 8.30 13.90 14.26
N PRO A 875 8.87 13.29 15.33
CA PRO A 875 8.18 13.04 16.60
C PRO A 875 7.66 14.30 17.29
N LEU A 876 8.34 15.42 17.07
CA LEU A 876 8.07 16.69 17.72
C LEU A 876 7.62 17.77 16.73
N GLY A 877 7.85 17.57 15.42
CA GLY A 877 7.43 18.52 14.39
C GLY A 877 5.92 18.54 14.17
N LEU A 878 5.22 17.41 14.32
CA LEU A 878 3.76 17.31 14.17
C LEU A 878 2.98 17.76 15.41
N LEU A 879 3.54 17.57 16.62
CA LEU A 879 2.84 17.78 17.89
C LEU A 879 3.05 19.17 18.51
N PHE A 880 4.22 19.80 18.38
CA PHE A 880 4.48 21.14 18.94
C PHE A 880 3.91 22.37 18.18
N PRO A 881 3.58 22.34 16.87
CA PRO A 881 2.97 23.47 16.17
C PRO A 881 1.73 24.02 16.87
N PHE A 882 0.83 23.13 17.29
CA PHE A 882 -0.45 23.48 17.88
C PHE A 882 -0.32 24.10 19.29
N PRO A 883 0.42 23.50 20.26
CA PRO A 883 0.74 24.14 21.53
C PRO A 883 1.49 25.47 21.39
N ALA A 884 2.44 25.58 20.44
CA ALA A 884 3.18 26.82 20.21
C ALA A 884 2.27 27.94 19.70
N GLY A 885 1.42 27.65 18.71
CA GLY A 885 0.45 28.62 18.19
C GLY A 885 -0.62 29.01 19.22
N ILE A 886 -1.13 28.06 20.03
CA ILE A 886 -2.06 28.37 21.13
C ILE A 886 -1.39 29.23 22.20
N SER A 887 -0.15 28.90 22.59
CA SER A 887 0.61 29.72 23.53
C SER A 887 0.79 31.14 23.01
N ALA A 888 1.07 31.31 21.71
CA ALA A 888 1.16 32.63 21.07
C ALA A 888 -0.19 33.37 20.93
N LEU A 889 -1.30 32.63 20.85
CA LEU A 889 -2.67 33.19 20.79
C LEU A 889 -3.11 33.80 22.13
N PHE A 890 -2.74 33.17 23.24
CA PHE A 890 -3.14 33.57 24.59
C PHE A 890 -2.13 34.45 25.35
N SER A 891 -0.91 34.64 24.85
CA SER A 891 0.14 35.44 25.53
C SER A 891 0.25 36.89 25.04
N GLN A 892 -0.82 37.43 24.44
CA GLN A 892 -0.86 38.80 23.93
C GLN A 892 -0.77 39.84 25.06
N GLY A 893 0.20 40.74 24.95
CA GLY A 893 0.31 41.93 25.79
C GLY A 893 1.24 42.96 25.14
N PRO A 894 0.94 44.28 25.24
CA PRO A 894 1.64 45.31 24.45
C PRO A 894 3.15 45.38 24.72
N ARG A 895 3.61 44.97 25.90
CA ARG A 895 5.04 44.95 26.28
C ARG A 895 5.82 43.70 25.79
N ARG A 896 5.21 42.78 25.02
CA ARG A 896 5.85 41.51 24.58
C ARG A 896 5.78 41.21 23.07
N SER A 897 5.26 42.12 22.24
CA SER A 897 4.99 41.93 20.80
C SER A 897 6.12 41.25 20.00
N ALA A 898 7.34 41.76 20.07
CA ALA A 898 8.50 41.22 19.33
C ALA A 898 8.92 39.79 19.74
N GLY A 899 8.53 39.33 20.94
CA GLY A 899 8.72 37.93 21.36
C GLY A 899 7.67 37.00 20.76
N LEU A 900 6.42 37.47 20.66
CA LEU A 900 5.26 36.71 20.16
C LEU A 900 5.34 36.47 18.65
N ALA A 901 5.74 37.50 17.90
CA ALA A 901 6.00 37.44 16.46
C ALA A 901 6.88 36.24 16.07
N ARG A 902 7.97 36.01 16.82
CA ARG A 902 8.92 34.90 16.61
C ARG A 902 8.28 33.53 16.83
N VAL A 903 7.27 33.40 17.70
CA VAL A 903 6.57 32.12 17.94
C VAL A 903 5.62 31.78 16.80
N TYR A 904 4.87 32.76 16.27
CA TYR A 904 4.05 32.57 15.06
C TYR A 904 4.89 32.24 13.83
N ALA A 905 6.00 32.94 13.63
CA ALA A 905 6.92 32.69 12.54
C ALA A 905 7.57 31.29 12.65
N LEU A 906 7.86 30.82 13.88
CA LEU A 906 8.34 29.46 14.15
C LEU A 906 7.27 28.38 13.87
N TRP A 907 6.01 28.64 14.23
CA TRP A 907 4.87 27.79 13.87
C TRP A 907 4.72 27.67 12.35
N ASN A 908 4.86 28.78 11.62
CA ASN A 908 4.78 28.82 10.16
C ASN A 908 5.86 27.94 9.50
N ILE A 909 7.12 28.07 9.96
CA ILE A 909 8.23 27.21 9.51
C ILE A 909 7.92 25.72 9.72
N THR A 910 7.54 25.32 10.93
CA THR A 910 7.33 23.90 11.24
C THR A 910 6.12 23.31 10.52
N SER A 911 5.03 24.06 10.42
CA SER A 911 3.83 23.63 9.71
C SER A 911 4.09 23.39 8.21
N LEU A 912 4.93 24.23 7.59
CA LEU A 912 5.38 24.02 6.20
C LEU A 912 6.28 22.77 6.05
N ILE A 913 7.26 22.58 6.95
CA ILE A 913 8.17 21.43 6.92
C ILE A 913 7.38 20.10 7.04
N ASN A 914 6.39 20.04 7.93
CA ASN A 914 5.56 18.84 8.13
C ASN A 914 4.90 18.36 6.82
N VAL A 915 4.32 19.27 6.04
CA VAL A 915 3.63 18.91 4.79
C VAL A 915 4.62 18.49 3.70
N VAL A 916 5.80 19.12 3.63
CA VAL A 916 6.87 18.69 2.71
C VAL A 916 7.36 17.28 3.03
N VAL A 917 7.53 16.93 4.31
CA VAL A 917 7.94 15.57 4.70
C VAL A 917 6.81 14.56 4.48
N ALA A 918 5.56 14.91 4.78
CA ALA A 918 4.40 14.05 4.48
C ALA A 918 4.30 13.74 2.97
N PHE A 919 4.56 14.73 2.11
CA PHE A 919 4.65 14.55 0.66
C PHE A 919 5.77 13.56 0.27
N ILE A 920 6.96 13.70 0.86
CA ILE A 920 8.10 12.80 0.60
C ILE A 920 7.78 11.37 1.08
N CYS A 921 7.17 11.20 2.26
CA CYS A 921 6.76 9.89 2.76
C CYS A 921 5.71 9.22 1.85
N GLY A 922 4.73 9.99 1.36
CA GLY A 922 3.75 9.51 0.37
C GLY A 922 4.39 9.07 -0.94
N PHE A 923 5.32 9.87 -1.48
CA PHE A 923 6.09 9.55 -2.68
C PHE A 923 6.93 8.27 -2.51
N VAL A 924 7.64 8.12 -1.38
CA VAL A 924 8.42 6.91 -1.06
C VAL A 924 7.52 5.68 -0.96
N HIS A 925 6.34 5.80 -0.34
CA HIS A 925 5.38 4.70 -0.27
C HIS A 925 4.88 4.28 -1.66
N TYR A 926 4.55 5.26 -2.51
CA TYR A 926 4.17 5.01 -3.91
C TYR A 926 5.27 4.28 -4.69
N MET A 927 6.53 4.72 -4.57
CA MET A 927 7.68 4.07 -5.22
C MET A 927 7.89 2.62 -4.74
N ILE A 928 7.73 2.35 -3.44
CA ILE A 928 7.85 1.00 -2.88
C ILE A 928 6.68 0.09 -3.30
N HIS A 929 5.47 0.63 -3.43
CA HIS A 929 4.31 -0.15 -3.85
C HIS A 929 4.35 -0.46 -5.36
N SER A 930 4.78 0.51 -6.17
CA SER A 930 4.99 0.35 -7.62
C SER A 930 5.99 -0.76 -7.93
N SER A 931 7.12 -0.83 -7.20
CA SER A 931 8.14 -1.88 -7.41
C SER A 931 7.66 -3.31 -7.12
N LYS A 932 6.58 -3.48 -6.34
CA LYS A 932 6.00 -4.79 -6.03
C LYS A 932 4.98 -5.32 -7.04
N LYS A 933 4.54 -4.52 -8.02
CA LYS A 933 3.55 -4.96 -9.04
C LYS A 933 4.14 -5.77 -10.21
N HIS A 934 5.41 -6.16 -10.17
CA HIS A 934 6.04 -7.03 -11.18
C HIS A 934 5.94 -8.54 -10.86
N SER A 935 4.72 -9.08 -10.84
CA SER A 935 4.44 -10.47 -11.23
C SER A 935 2.94 -10.67 -11.46
N ASN A 936 2.58 -11.18 -12.65
CA ASN A 936 1.23 -11.50 -13.15
C ASN A 936 0.39 -10.33 -13.68
N PHE A 937 0.42 -10.21 -15.01
CA PHE A 937 -0.51 -9.43 -15.83
C PHE A 937 -1.86 -10.15 -15.90
N GLN A 938 -2.95 -9.52 -15.43
CA GLN A 938 -4.26 -9.69 -16.06
C GLN A 938 -5.16 -8.46 -15.82
N SER A 939 -5.92 -8.10 -16.87
CA SER A 939 -6.85 -6.95 -16.98
C SER A 939 -6.31 -5.55 -16.61
N TRP A 940 -6.05 -4.75 -17.66
CA TRP A 940 -6.19 -3.30 -17.59
C TRP A 940 -7.63 -2.93 -17.19
N ASN A 941 -7.84 -2.64 -15.90
CA ASN A 941 -8.83 -1.67 -15.46
C ASN A 941 -8.07 -0.62 -14.65
N PHE A 942 -8.02 0.61 -15.16
CA PHE A 942 -7.44 1.73 -14.42
C PHE A 942 -8.34 2.04 -13.21
N SER A 943 -8.00 1.50 -12.04
CA SER A 943 -8.61 1.90 -10.78
C SER A 943 -8.20 3.33 -10.44
N VAL A 944 -9.17 4.25 -10.56
CA VAL A 944 -8.99 5.71 -10.45
C VAL A 944 -8.23 6.14 -9.19
N ASP A 945 -8.42 5.41 -8.07
CA ASP A 945 -7.79 5.68 -6.77
C ASP A 945 -6.24 5.61 -6.75
N GLU A 946 -5.60 4.78 -7.58
CA GLU A 946 -4.12 4.61 -7.50
C GLU A 946 -3.34 5.72 -8.24
N SER A 947 -3.95 6.40 -9.21
CA SER A 947 -3.28 7.40 -10.06
C SER A 947 -3.24 8.81 -9.49
N GLU A 948 -4.05 9.14 -8.48
CA GLU A 948 -4.24 10.52 -7.98
C GLU A 948 -3.59 10.81 -6.62
N TRP A 949 -2.74 9.92 -6.10
CA TRP A 949 -2.10 10.06 -4.77
C TRP A 949 -1.38 11.41 -4.55
N TRP A 950 -0.93 12.05 -5.63
CA TRP A 950 -0.19 13.32 -5.63
C TRP A 950 -1.10 14.56 -5.59
N MET A 951 -2.39 14.43 -5.95
CA MET A 951 -3.34 15.55 -6.02
C MET A 951 -3.59 16.17 -4.65
N LEU A 952 -3.95 15.34 -3.66
CA LEU A 952 -4.23 15.81 -2.30
C LEU A 952 -2.98 16.42 -1.62
N PRO A 953 -1.80 15.78 -1.58
CA PRO A 953 -0.57 16.39 -1.07
C PRO A 953 -0.18 17.70 -1.78
N SER A 954 -0.36 17.81 -3.10
CA SER A 954 -0.08 19.04 -3.85
C SER A 954 -1.04 20.17 -3.50
N GLY A 955 -2.34 19.86 -3.35
CA GLY A 955 -3.35 20.81 -2.86
C GLY A 955 -3.04 21.30 -1.44
N LEU A 956 -2.54 20.42 -0.56
CA LEU A 956 -2.12 20.80 0.79
C LEU A 956 -0.89 21.71 0.79
N VAL A 957 0.11 21.47 -0.07
CA VAL A 957 1.24 22.40 -0.24
C VAL A 957 0.75 23.77 -0.72
N LEU A 958 -0.22 23.83 -1.63
CA LEU A 958 -0.80 25.10 -2.10
C LEU A 958 -1.54 25.84 -0.97
N CYS A 959 -2.38 25.15 -0.20
CA CYS A 959 -3.04 25.70 0.99
C CYS A 959 -2.01 26.21 2.03
N LYS A 960 -0.90 25.50 2.24
CA LYS A 960 0.18 25.93 3.15
C LYS A 960 0.85 27.22 2.72
N ILE A 961 1.05 27.42 1.41
CA ILE A 961 1.64 28.67 0.89
C ILE A 961 0.69 29.86 1.16
N ILE A 962 -0.63 29.67 1.05
CA ILE A 962 -1.63 30.68 1.37
C ILE A 962 -1.68 30.94 2.89
N GLN A 963 -1.70 29.89 3.71
CA GLN A 963 -1.63 30.00 5.18
C GLN A 963 -0.39 30.76 5.63
N ALA A 964 0.77 30.47 5.04
CA ALA A 964 2.03 31.14 5.38
C ALA A 964 1.94 32.66 5.18
N ARG A 965 1.34 33.12 4.08
CA ARG A 965 1.09 34.54 3.81
C ARG A 965 0.18 35.18 4.85
N LEU A 966 -0.91 34.51 5.24
CA LEU A 966 -1.84 35.02 6.24
C LEU A 966 -1.18 35.16 7.62
N ILE A 967 -0.28 34.23 7.98
CA ILE A 967 0.54 34.33 9.19
C ILE A 967 1.53 35.50 9.09
N ASP A 968 2.22 35.68 7.96
CA ASP A 968 3.15 36.80 7.75
C ASP A 968 2.46 38.16 7.95
N TYR A 969 1.25 38.34 7.42
CA TYR A 969 0.43 39.53 7.63
C TYR A 969 -0.03 39.71 9.08
N HIS A 970 -0.38 38.62 9.77
CA HIS A 970 -0.74 38.68 11.19
C HIS A 970 0.43 39.14 12.06
N VAL A 971 1.62 38.60 11.81
CA VAL A 971 2.86 38.99 12.49
C VAL A 971 3.19 40.46 12.21
N ALA A 972 3.05 40.92 10.96
CA ALA A 972 3.25 42.32 10.61
C ALA A 972 2.32 43.29 11.37
N ASN A 973 1.04 42.94 11.51
CA ASN A 973 0.08 43.73 12.28
C ASN A 973 0.40 43.74 13.80
N GLN A 974 1.01 42.68 14.34
CA GLN A 974 1.40 42.64 15.77
C GLN A 974 2.69 43.44 16.06
N GLU A 975 3.64 43.48 15.13
CA GLU A 975 4.92 44.17 15.29
C GLU A 975 4.83 45.67 15.00
N ILE A 976 3.96 46.09 14.07
CA ILE A 976 3.81 47.48 13.62
C ILE A 976 2.35 47.91 13.81
N GLN A 977 2.11 48.66 14.89
CA GLN A 977 0.78 49.17 15.24
C GLN A 977 0.42 50.44 14.45
N ASP A 978 1.40 51.33 14.24
CA ASP A 978 1.20 52.56 13.47
C ASP A 978 1.43 52.33 11.96
N GLN A 979 0.39 52.57 11.18
CA GLN A 979 0.37 52.34 9.73
C GLN A 979 0.93 53.53 8.94
N SER A 980 0.93 54.74 9.51
CA SER A 980 1.43 55.96 8.84
C SER A 980 2.93 55.90 8.54
N VAL A 981 3.65 55.01 9.25
CA VAL A 981 5.05 54.62 9.04
C VAL A 981 5.31 54.05 7.63
N TYR A 982 4.28 53.53 6.94
CA TYR A 982 4.35 53.04 5.56
C TYR A 982 3.76 54.01 4.52
N SER A 983 3.49 55.27 4.88
CA SER A 983 3.12 56.31 3.92
C SER A 983 4.18 56.45 2.81
N ASN A 984 3.72 56.69 1.58
CA ASN A 984 4.59 57.08 0.47
C ASN A 984 4.75 58.61 0.38
N ASP A 985 3.92 59.36 1.10
CA ASP A 985 3.98 60.82 1.21
C ASP A 985 4.80 61.18 2.48
N PRO A 986 5.95 61.87 2.34
CA PRO A 986 6.80 62.23 3.47
C PRO A 986 6.12 63.20 4.43
N GLU A 987 5.20 64.07 3.96
CA GLU A 987 4.47 64.99 4.83
C GLU A 987 3.56 64.21 5.79
N VAL A 988 2.79 63.26 5.25
CA VAL A 988 1.93 62.37 6.06
C VAL A 988 2.74 61.47 7.00
N PHE A 989 3.98 61.13 6.65
CA PHE A 989 4.87 60.37 7.53
C PHE A 989 5.33 61.18 8.76
N TRP A 990 5.56 62.49 8.61
CA TRP A 990 6.07 63.37 9.69
C TRP A 990 4.97 64.09 10.49
N GLN A 991 3.74 64.15 10.00
CA GLN A 991 2.61 64.85 10.63
C GLN A 991 1.90 64.10 11.79
N SER A 992 2.26 62.84 12.05
CA SER A 992 1.60 61.91 12.99
C SER A 992 2.18 61.90 14.40
#